data_AF-A0A251XMM9-F1
#
_entry.id   AF-A0A251XMM9-F1
#
_cell.length_a   1.000
_cell.length_b   1.000
_cell.length_c   1.000
_cell.angle_alpha   90.00
_cell.angle_beta   90.00
_cell.angle_gamma   90.00
#
_symmetry.space_group_name_H-M   'P 1'
#
loop_
_entity.id
_entity.type
_entity.pdbx_description
1 polymer ?
#
loop_
_entity_poly.entity_id
_entity_poly.type
_entity_poly.pdbx_seq_one_letter_code
_entity_poly.pdbx_strand_id
1 'polypeptide(L)'
;MIIARDEGVVGEEVFGVGLVGAGPVGQAIHLPTLARMADRFRVVHVMDVDADVAERVAARAGARHSTDADALIQDPAVDVVVIGSPNRFHAEQVIASCRAGKRAVLCEKPLAVSAEEGRAIARASAEHGVPVIVGTMHAFDPAWIAAVDAWDASGRAPHTVRISAVIPPNPDSEDSATEIVGRPAPRVAGEPDVEAQALAVTGGVLGLAIHDLPLARRLLPDARPRVLSARALRPWGYEIVAMVGESVLEIHGIGGASWDPEWTLDAVARDRSLHVDFSLSYVHAGSSTATLTDTRGTTGWGPYPDNGYVGEWEHVHDVITGRAGAVPMEAQLADLDLATDIAEQSAAIIRSGGAVPQRRAWTHPGRRSRHDRPHPPHRRRRIGDPRARGRRDPRLPARVLPPHRRRGRRGRGRRRRGLGRPRDGSRPIRRPRPPRARPRSRLRPRARRPRRGGRPCGARRAVAARRGRAEGRPADPPPRRPGALFEARATVASTDDLAGSARALALTAQVLVGSPLTELAPLAETPDHYMLSGQTASGVHVIVSAVVTAHAHACATFRLVVGDRAAHVALPAPGTAAPGRASVTDAAGREDLPVVFESGHRTAMRLARDGAHGRQVPDDVADLRSLLAAAPTLAADARP
;
A
#
# COMPACT_ATOMS: atom_id res chain seq x y z
N MET A 1 -41.93 30.58 43.79
CA MET A 1 -42.13 30.74 42.33
C MET A 1 -40.74 30.90 41.72
N ILE A 2 -40.13 29.77 41.37
CA ILE A 2 -38.79 29.71 40.76
C ILE A 2 -39.02 29.79 39.26
N ILE A 3 -38.51 30.85 38.63
CA ILE A 3 -38.55 31.03 37.18
C ILE A 3 -37.60 29.98 36.60
N ALA A 4 -38.16 28.92 36.03
CA ALA A 4 -37.41 27.98 35.20
C ALA A 4 -36.91 28.76 33.97
N ARG A 5 -35.59 28.88 33.84
CA ARG A 5 -34.98 29.23 32.56
C ARG A 5 -35.20 28.04 31.65
N ASP A 6 -35.95 28.29 30.59
CA ASP A 6 -36.07 27.41 29.45
C ASP A 6 -34.70 27.38 28.76
N GLU A 7 -33.82 26.46 29.16
CA GLU A 7 -32.65 26.12 28.38
C GLU A 7 -33.15 25.31 27.18
N GLY A 8 -33.58 26.05 26.16
CA GLY A 8 -33.87 25.48 24.85
C GLY A 8 -32.64 24.71 24.38
N VAL A 9 -32.84 23.42 24.11
CA VAL A 9 -31.93 22.63 23.29
C VAL A 9 -31.86 23.34 21.94
N VAL A 10 -30.78 24.08 21.69
CA VAL A 10 -30.48 24.62 20.37
C VAL A 10 -30.25 23.40 19.50
N GLY A 11 -31.19 23.06 18.63
CA GLY A 11 -30.95 22.04 17.60
C GLY A 11 -29.76 22.47 16.76
N GLU A 12 -28.79 21.58 16.55
CA GLU A 12 -27.64 21.88 15.67
C GLU A 12 -28.17 22.30 14.29
N GLU A 13 -27.59 23.37 13.72
CA GLU A 13 -27.94 23.90 12.39
C GLU A 13 -27.62 22.82 11.35
N VAL A 14 -28.61 22.41 10.54
CA VAL A 14 -28.40 21.45 9.45
C VAL A 14 -28.00 22.22 8.19
N PHE A 15 -26.79 21.97 7.68
CA PHE A 15 -26.25 22.67 6.51
C PHE A 15 -26.66 22.02 5.19
N GLY A 16 -27.03 22.85 4.22
CA GLY A 16 -27.36 22.41 2.87
C GLY A 16 -26.11 22.09 2.05
N VAL A 17 -26.08 20.92 1.42
CA VAL A 17 -24.98 20.45 0.58
C VAL A 17 -25.40 20.43 -0.88
N GLY A 18 -24.57 21.03 -1.73
CA GLY A 18 -24.67 20.97 -3.19
C GLY A 18 -23.62 20.01 -3.76
N LEU A 19 -24.03 19.03 -4.56
CA LEU A 19 -23.12 18.08 -5.22
C LEU A 19 -22.94 18.43 -6.70
N VAL A 20 -21.76 18.91 -7.09
CA VAL A 20 -21.37 19.17 -8.48
C VAL A 20 -20.67 17.95 -9.05
N GLY A 21 -21.28 17.32 -10.05
CA GLY A 21 -20.82 16.05 -10.62
C GLY A 21 -21.36 14.86 -9.82
N ALA A 22 -22.32 14.15 -10.40
CA ALA A 22 -22.95 12.99 -9.78
C ALA A 22 -22.33 11.67 -10.28
N GLY A 23 -21.00 11.61 -10.34
CA GLY A 23 -20.26 10.41 -10.72
C GLY A 23 -20.25 9.31 -9.65
N PRO A 24 -19.48 8.22 -9.85
CA PRO A 24 -19.42 7.10 -8.91
C PRO A 24 -19.12 7.50 -7.47
N VAL A 25 -18.14 8.39 -7.23
CA VAL A 25 -17.80 8.85 -5.88
C VAL A 25 -18.97 9.64 -5.25
N GLY A 26 -19.59 10.56 -5.98
CA GLY A 26 -20.76 11.28 -5.48
C GLY A 26 -21.91 10.35 -5.08
N GLN A 27 -22.19 9.35 -5.92
CA GLN A 27 -23.30 8.41 -5.72
C GLN A 27 -23.03 7.34 -4.67
N ALA A 28 -21.87 6.68 -4.74
CA ALA A 28 -21.48 5.61 -3.84
C ALA A 28 -20.92 6.10 -2.52
N ILE A 29 -20.34 7.29 -2.44
CA ILE A 29 -19.63 7.74 -1.24
C ILE A 29 -20.33 8.90 -0.55
N HIS A 30 -20.37 10.06 -1.18
CA HIS A 30 -20.80 11.27 -0.49
C HIS A 30 -22.29 11.23 -0.14
N LEU A 31 -23.17 10.79 -1.06
CA LEU A 31 -24.60 10.66 -0.78
C LEU A 31 -24.90 9.75 0.43
N PRO A 32 -24.45 8.48 0.50
CA PRO A 32 -24.73 7.64 1.65
C PRO A 32 -24.02 8.10 2.92
N THR A 33 -22.82 8.70 2.84
CA THR A 33 -22.15 9.29 4.01
C THR A 33 -22.96 10.44 4.58
N LEU A 34 -23.42 11.37 3.74
CA LEU A 34 -24.28 12.49 4.14
C LEU A 34 -25.63 12.03 4.67
N ALA A 35 -26.21 10.96 4.12
CA ALA A 35 -27.44 10.36 4.64
C ALA A 35 -27.26 9.80 6.07
N ARG A 36 -26.05 9.33 6.43
CA ARG A 36 -25.72 8.90 7.80
C ARG A 36 -25.48 10.07 8.75
N MET A 37 -25.20 11.26 8.22
CA MET A 37 -24.95 12.50 8.96
C MET A 37 -26.10 13.51 8.78
N ALA A 38 -27.33 13.00 8.62
CA ALA A 38 -28.52 13.80 8.31
C ALA A 38 -28.94 14.77 9.44
N ASP A 39 -28.39 14.60 10.64
CA ASP A 39 -28.50 15.51 11.76
C ASP A 39 -27.63 16.77 11.62
N ARG A 40 -26.69 16.79 10.66
CA ARG A 40 -25.77 17.90 10.42
C ARG A 40 -25.78 18.42 8.98
N PHE A 41 -26.03 17.53 8.01
CA PHE A 41 -26.02 17.88 6.60
C PHE A 41 -27.26 17.37 5.88
N ARG A 42 -27.68 18.12 4.86
CA ARG A 42 -28.73 17.69 3.93
C ARG A 42 -28.33 18.03 2.51
N VAL A 43 -28.36 17.04 1.62
CA VAL A 43 -28.19 17.32 0.18
C VAL A 43 -29.43 18.03 -0.35
N VAL A 44 -29.25 19.24 -0.86
CA VAL A 44 -30.35 20.12 -1.32
C VAL A 44 -30.33 20.36 -2.82
N HIS A 45 -29.18 20.17 -3.48
CA HIS A 45 -29.03 20.37 -4.91
C HIS A 45 -27.98 19.39 -5.47
N VAL A 46 -28.30 18.68 -6.55
CA VAL A 46 -27.37 17.85 -7.32
C VAL A 46 -27.25 18.39 -8.74
N MET A 47 -26.03 18.57 -9.23
CA MET A 47 -25.75 18.96 -10.60
C MET A 47 -25.00 17.85 -11.32
N ASP A 48 -25.44 17.53 -12.52
CA ASP A 48 -24.67 16.74 -13.48
C ASP A 48 -24.95 17.24 -14.90
N VAL A 49 -23.94 17.21 -15.79
CA VAL A 49 -24.11 17.61 -17.19
C VAL A 49 -25.12 16.74 -17.94
N ASP A 50 -25.33 15.50 -17.45
CA ASP A 50 -26.36 14.59 -17.92
C ASP A 50 -27.63 14.80 -17.07
N ALA A 51 -28.66 15.38 -17.69
CA ALA A 51 -29.92 15.74 -17.00
C ALA A 51 -30.59 14.54 -16.32
N ASP A 52 -30.49 13.38 -16.97
CA ASP A 52 -31.03 12.11 -16.53
C ASP A 52 -30.31 11.60 -15.27
N VAL A 53 -28.98 11.76 -15.21
CA VAL A 53 -28.19 11.49 -14.00
C VAL A 53 -28.55 12.47 -12.90
N ALA A 54 -28.58 13.77 -13.21
CA ALA A 54 -28.89 14.82 -12.24
C ALA A 54 -30.25 14.60 -11.56
N GLU A 55 -31.30 14.34 -12.35
CA GLU A 55 -32.65 14.08 -11.84
C GLU A 55 -32.70 12.82 -10.97
N ARG A 56 -32.22 11.68 -11.48
CA ARG A 56 -32.30 10.40 -10.77
C ARG A 56 -31.50 10.41 -9.47
N VAL A 57 -30.34 11.05 -9.46
CA VAL A 57 -29.49 11.13 -8.27
C VAL A 57 -30.06 12.11 -7.25
N ALA A 58 -30.57 13.27 -7.68
CA ALA A 58 -31.24 14.22 -6.80
C ALA A 58 -32.48 13.62 -6.11
N ALA A 59 -33.25 12.81 -6.85
CA ALA A 59 -34.43 12.13 -6.34
C ALA A 59 -34.11 11.22 -5.13
N ARG A 60 -32.92 10.61 -5.08
CA ARG A 60 -32.48 9.76 -3.95
C ARG A 60 -32.35 10.54 -2.64
N ALA A 61 -32.07 11.84 -2.72
CA ALA A 61 -31.92 12.73 -1.57
C ALA A 61 -33.10 13.69 -1.37
N GLY A 62 -34.10 13.69 -2.27
CA GLY A 62 -35.16 14.70 -2.30
C GLY A 62 -34.62 16.12 -2.55
N ALA A 63 -33.57 16.23 -3.36
CA ALA A 63 -32.88 17.45 -3.71
C ALA A 63 -33.41 18.08 -5.02
N ARG A 64 -33.09 19.36 -5.25
CA ARG A 64 -33.19 19.98 -6.57
C ARG A 64 -32.15 19.39 -7.51
N HIS A 65 -32.39 19.46 -8.82
CA HIS A 65 -31.38 19.13 -9.83
C HIS A 65 -31.21 20.23 -10.86
N SER A 66 -30.01 20.30 -11.45
CA SER A 66 -29.70 21.17 -12.58
C SER A 66 -28.61 20.53 -13.44
N THR A 67 -28.41 21.08 -14.64
CA THR A 67 -27.32 20.70 -15.55
C THR A 67 -26.24 21.77 -15.65
N ASP A 68 -26.33 22.80 -14.80
CA ASP A 68 -25.45 23.96 -14.78
C ASP A 68 -24.86 24.12 -13.38
N ALA A 69 -23.52 24.15 -13.30
CA ALA A 69 -22.81 24.25 -12.04
C ALA A 69 -23.07 25.60 -11.36
N ASP A 70 -23.21 26.68 -12.15
CA ASP A 70 -23.47 28.02 -11.61
C ASP A 70 -24.84 28.10 -10.94
N ALA A 71 -25.85 27.42 -11.48
CA ALA A 71 -27.17 27.34 -10.86
C ALA A 71 -27.13 26.70 -9.46
N LEU A 72 -26.28 25.69 -9.25
CA LEU A 72 -26.06 25.08 -7.94
C LEU A 72 -25.22 25.98 -7.03
N ILE A 73 -24.13 26.55 -7.55
CA ILE A 73 -23.23 27.43 -6.79
C ILE A 73 -23.96 28.71 -6.35
N GLN A 74 -24.90 29.25 -7.12
CA GLN A 74 -25.66 30.44 -6.72
C GLN A 74 -26.90 30.10 -5.87
N ASP A 75 -27.18 28.82 -5.61
CA ASP A 75 -28.34 28.41 -4.81
C ASP A 75 -28.17 28.84 -3.34
N PRO A 76 -29.07 29.68 -2.78
CA PRO A 76 -28.96 30.15 -1.41
C PRO A 76 -29.23 29.07 -0.36
N ALA A 77 -29.79 27.92 -0.73
CA ALA A 77 -29.93 26.80 0.18
C ALA A 77 -28.65 25.95 0.30
N VAL A 78 -27.65 26.17 -0.57
CA VAL A 78 -26.38 25.44 -0.55
C VAL A 78 -25.37 26.21 0.30
N ASP A 79 -25.04 25.66 1.46
CA ASP A 79 -24.00 26.14 2.37
C ASP A 79 -22.61 25.60 1.99
N VAL A 80 -22.52 24.29 1.71
CA VAL A 80 -21.29 23.58 1.37
C VAL A 80 -21.39 23.01 -0.04
N VAL A 81 -20.36 23.22 -0.85
CA VAL A 81 -20.29 22.67 -2.21
C VAL A 81 -19.30 21.51 -2.26
N VAL A 82 -19.74 20.37 -2.78
CA VAL A 82 -18.90 19.22 -3.12
C VAL A 82 -18.59 19.27 -4.61
N ILE A 83 -17.30 19.25 -4.95
CA ILE A 83 -16.82 19.18 -6.33
C ILE A 83 -16.34 17.75 -6.60
N GLY A 84 -17.19 16.96 -7.26
CA GLY A 84 -16.92 15.59 -7.72
C GLY A 84 -16.98 15.46 -9.25
N SER A 85 -16.74 16.56 -9.96
CA SER A 85 -16.73 16.63 -11.42
C SER A 85 -15.40 16.07 -11.98
N PRO A 86 -15.22 15.93 -13.31
CA PRO A 86 -13.91 15.57 -13.86
C PRO A 86 -12.81 16.59 -13.50
N ASN A 87 -11.63 16.11 -13.10
CA ASN A 87 -10.50 16.88 -12.54
C ASN A 87 -10.22 18.23 -13.23
N ARG A 88 -10.32 18.30 -14.55
CA ARG A 88 -10.07 19.52 -15.35
C ARG A 88 -11.00 20.70 -15.00
N PHE A 89 -12.12 20.45 -14.33
CA PHE A 89 -13.09 21.48 -13.94
C PHE A 89 -12.97 21.91 -12.48
N HIS A 90 -12.15 21.22 -11.67
CA HIS A 90 -12.08 21.47 -10.23
C HIS A 90 -11.71 22.93 -9.94
N ALA A 91 -10.64 23.44 -10.56
CA ALA A 91 -10.15 24.79 -10.26
C ALA A 91 -11.18 25.89 -10.53
N GLU A 92 -11.84 25.84 -11.68
CA GLU A 92 -12.88 26.80 -12.04
C GLU A 92 -14.06 26.76 -11.05
N GLN A 93 -14.54 25.56 -10.72
CA GLN A 93 -15.71 25.38 -9.86
C GLN A 93 -15.42 25.72 -8.39
N VAL A 94 -14.22 25.40 -7.90
CA VAL A 94 -13.78 25.78 -6.54
C VAL A 94 -13.65 27.30 -6.44
N ILE A 95 -13.03 27.96 -7.42
CA ILE A 95 -12.90 29.43 -7.44
C ILE A 95 -14.27 30.10 -7.50
N ALA A 96 -15.18 29.61 -8.34
CA ALA A 96 -16.55 30.11 -8.42
C ALA A 96 -17.30 29.95 -7.10
N SER A 97 -17.14 28.81 -6.41
CA SER A 97 -17.74 28.56 -5.10
C SER A 97 -17.18 29.48 -4.01
N CYS A 98 -15.87 29.76 -4.04
CA CYS A 98 -15.25 30.74 -3.13
C CYS A 98 -15.83 32.15 -3.37
N ARG A 99 -15.92 32.57 -4.64
CA ARG A 99 -16.50 33.88 -5.03
C ARG A 99 -17.96 34.03 -4.63
N ALA A 100 -18.72 32.94 -4.66
CA ALA A 100 -20.11 32.90 -4.21
C ALA A 100 -20.26 32.96 -2.68
N GLY A 101 -19.16 32.95 -1.92
CA GLY A 101 -19.18 33.07 -0.45
C GLY A 101 -19.77 31.85 0.25
N LYS A 102 -19.57 30.65 -0.31
CA LYS A 102 -19.99 29.40 0.34
C LYS A 102 -19.30 29.22 1.69
N ARG A 103 -19.94 28.50 2.62
CA ARG A 103 -19.35 28.25 3.95
C ARG A 103 -18.10 27.38 3.89
N ALA A 104 -18.08 26.42 2.96
CA ALA A 104 -16.92 25.60 2.64
C ALA A 104 -17.04 24.98 1.25
N VAL A 105 -15.90 24.56 0.70
CA VAL A 105 -15.82 23.73 -0.50
C VAL A 105 -15.07 22.45 -0.18
N LEU A 106 -15.70 21.29 -0.41
CA LEU A 106 -15.04 19.98 -0.42
C LEU A 106 -14.75 19.62 -1.88
N CYS A 107 -13.47 19.55 -2.27
CA CYS A 107 -13.06 19.21 -3.61
C CYS A 107 -12.45 17.82 -3.65
N GLU A 108 -13.03 16.89 -4.42
CA GLU A 108 -12.41 15.59 -4.64
C GLU A 108 -11.01 15.73 -5.23
N LYS A 109 -10.15 14.76 -4.94
CA LYS A 109 -8.79 14.75 -5.45
C LYS A 109 -8.73 14.50 -6.97
N PRO A 110 -7.64 14.90 -7.64
CA PRO A 110 -6.68 15.90 -7.21
C PRO A 110 -7.35 17.28 -7.13
N LEU A 111 -6.88 18.16 -6.24
CA LEU A 111 -7.40 19.52 -6.10
C LEU A 111 -7.44 20.29 -7.42
N ALA A 112 -6.41 20.09 -8.26
CA ALA A 112 -6.24 20.72 -9.56
C ALA A 112 -5.39 19.83 -10.47
N VAL A 113 -5.31 20.16 -11.77
CA VAL A 113 -4.44 19.44 -12.72
C VAL A 113 -3.07 20.09 -12.89
N SER A 114 -2.84 21.26 -12.29
CA SER A 114 -1.55 21.94 -12.28
C SER A 114 -1.30 22.74 -11.00
N ALA A 115 -0.03 23.01 -10.71
CA ALA A 115 0.36 23.88 -9.59
C ALA A 115 -0.14 25.33 -9.75
N GLU A 116 -0.29 25.83 -10.98
CA GLU A 116 -0.81 27.17 -11.25
C GLU A 116 -2.29 27.28 -10.83
N GLU A 117 -3.09 26.31 -11.25
CA GLU A 117 -4.50 26.20 -10.85
C GLU A 117 -4.65 26.05 -9.34
N GLY A 118 -3.83 25.20 -8.70
CA GLY A 118 -3.82 25.07 -7.24
C GLY A 118 -3.57 26.42 -6.55
N ARG A 119 -2.57 27.19 -7.00
CA ARG A 119 -2.32 28.54 -6.45
C ARG A 119 -3.46 29.51 -6.71
N ALA A 120 -4.16 29.39 -7.83
CA ALA A 120 -5.34 30.20 -8.13
C ALA A 120 -6.49 29.89 -7.16
N ILE A 121 -6.72 28.62 -6.84
CA ILE A 121 -7.67 28.19 -5.81
C ILE A 121 -7.28 28.76 -4.45
N ALA A 122 -6.02 28.63 -4.04
CA ALA A 122 -5.56 29.13 -2.74
C ALA A 122 -5.74 30.66 -2.61
N ARG A 123 -5.49 31.42 -3.68
CA ARG A 123 -5.77 32.86 -3.71
C ARG A 123 -7.26 33.16 -3.54
N ALA A 124 -8.13 32.45 -4.27
CA ALA A 124 -9.59 32.66 -4.16
C ALA A 124 -10.13 32.29 -2.77
N SER A 125 -9.66 31.18 -2.19
CA SER A 125 -9.99 30.76 -0.83
C SER A 125 -9.61 31.85 0.19
N ALA A 126 -8.38 32.38 0.11
CA ALA A 126 -7.91 33.44 0.99
C ALA A 126 -8.64 34.77 0.78
N GLU A 127 -8.91 35.15 -0.47
CA GLU A 127 -9.59 36.41 -0.83
C GLU A 127 -11.02 36.46 -0.30
N HIS A 128 -11.74 35.35 -0.38
CA HIS A 128 -13.15 35.27 0.02
C HIS A 128 -13.37 34.68 1.42
N GLY A 129 -12.31 34.23 2.10
CA GLY A 129 -12.40 33.61 3.43
C GLY A 129 -13.14 32.26 3.43
N VAL A 130 -13.21 31.59 2.28
CA VAL A 130 -13.92 30.32 2.11
C VAL A 130 -12.94 29.16 2.27
N PRO A 131 -13.08 28.29 3.28
CA PRO A 131 -12.22 27.13 3.44
C PRO A 131 -12.43 26.13 2.31
N VAL A 132 -11.32 25.68 1.72
CA VAL A 132 -11.29 24.60 0.72
C VAL A 132 -10.63 23.39 1.36
N ILE A 133 -11.29 22.24 1.25
CA ILE A 133 -10.87 20.96 1.83
C ILE A 133 -10.75 19.96 0.68
N VAL A 134 -9.61 19.27 0.58
CA VAL A 134 -9.40 18.24 -0.44
C VAL A 134 -9.86 16.88 0.05
N GLY A 135 -10.66 16.18 -0.77
CA GLY A 135 -11.22 14.85 -0.56
C GLY A 135 -10.16 13.75 -0.54
N THR A 136 -9.38 13.70 0.54
CA THR A 136 -8.29 12.72 0.76
C THR A 136 -8.63 11.92 2.01
N MET A 137 -9.71 11.14 1.94
CA MET A 137 -10.35 10.49 3.08
C MET A 137 -9.42 9.73 4.04
N HIS A 138 -8.32 9.13 3.56
CA HIS A 138 -7.35 8.45 4.43
C HIS A 138 -6.68 9.42 5.42
N ALA A 139 -6.50 10.69 5.06
CA ALA A 139 -5.96 11.72 5.95
C ALA A 139 -6.91 12.03 7.12
N PHE A 140 -8.20 11.73 6.95
CA PHE A 140 -9.26 11.91 7.93
C PHE A 140 -9.67 10.61 8.65
N ASP A 141 -9.01 9.48 8.34
CA ASP A 141 -9.32 8.21 8.99
C ASP A 141 -8.87 8.24 10.47
N PRO A 142 -9.75 7.90 11.43
CA PRO A 142 -9.44 8.03 12.84
C PRO A 142 -8.34 7.08 13.33
N ALA A 143 -8.13 5.93 12.69
CA ALA A 143 -7.02 5.04 13.01
C ALA A 143 -5.70 5.59 12.49
N TRP A 144 -5.70 6.17 11.29
CA TRP A 144 -4.54 6.89 10.77
C TRP A 144 -4.15 8.06 11.68
N ILE A 145 -5.09 8.95 12.00
CA ILE A 145 -4.85 10.14 12.84
C ILE A 145 -4.24 9.74 14.18
N ALA A 146 -4.86 8.78 14.88
CA ALA A 146 -4.36 8.33 16.18
C ALA A 146 -2.96 7.71 16.11
N ALA A 147 -2.67 6.97 15.04
CA ALA A 147 -1.39 6.31 14.87
C ALA A 147 -0.26 7.27 14.45
N VAL A 148 -0.54 8.22 13.55
CA VAL A 148 0.44 9.23 13.13
C VAL A 148 0.72 10.22 14.24
N ASP A 149 -0.27 10.60 15.07
CA ASP A 149 -0.02 11.44 16.25
C ASP A 149 0.91 10.73 17.26
N ALA A 150 0.74 9.41 17.44
CA ALA A 150 1.64 8.60 18.27
C ALA A 150 3.05 8.47 17.67
N TRP A 151 3.16 8.44 16.35
CA TRP A 151 4.45 8.49 15.65
C TRP A 151 5.13 9.86 15.84
N ASP A 152 4.42 10.95 15.56
CA ASP A 152 4.90 12.33 15.62
C ASP A 152 5.38 12.71 17.03
N ALA A 153 4.69 12.23 18.07
CA ALA A 153 5.06 12.44 19.47
C ALA A 153 6.47 11.94 19.82
N SER A 154 7.08 11.11 18.97
CA SER A 154 8.46 10.65 19.16
C SER A 154 9.53 11.50 18.48
N GLY A 155 9.16 12.41 17.58
CA GLY A 155 10.08 13.25 16.81
C GLY A 155 11.04 12.48 15.92
N ARG A 156 10.67 11.27 15.47
CA ARG A 156 11.48 10.43 14.58
C ARG A 156 10.92 10.46 13.16
N ALA A 157 11.77 10.75 12.19
CA ALA A 157 11.44 10.56 10.78
C ALA A 157 11.68 9.09 10.37
N PRO A 158 10.82 8.49 9.53
CA PRO A 158 11.09 7.20 8.91
C PRO A 158 12.18 7.34 7.85
N HIS A 159 13.04 6.32 7.73
CA HIS A 159 13.95 6.21 6.58
C HIS A 159 13.27 5.55 5.38
N THR A 160 12.13 4.89 5.59
CA THR A 160 11.35 4.25 4.51
C THR A 160 9.86 4.45 4.74
N VAL A 161 9.15 4.88 3.71
CA VAL A 161 7.68 4.87 3.64
C VAL A 161 7.27 4.04 2.43
N ARG A 162 6.25 3.19 2.59
CA ARG A 162 5.69 2.38 1.51
C ARG A 162 4.19 2.55 1.45
N ILE A 163 3.65 2.71 0.25
CA ILE A 163 2.22 2.75 -0.03
C ILE A 163 1.92 1.64 -1.01
N SER A 164 1.07 0.69 -0.61
CA SER A 164 0.61 -0.49 -1.36
C SER A 164 -0.88 -0.43 -1.59
N ALA A 165 -1.32 -0.44 -2.85
CA ALA A 165 -2.72 -0.57 -3.20
C ALA A 165 -2.89 -1.70 -4.23
N VAL A 166 -3.40 -2.84 -3.79
CA VAL A 166 -3.82 -3.96 -4.62
C VAL A 166 -5.34 -4.01 -4.59
N ILE A 167 -5.98 -3.49 -5.64
CA ILE A 167 -7.43 -3.26 -5.64
C ILE A 167 -8.13 -3.94 -6.83
N PRO A 168 -9.37 -4.41 -6.66
CA PRO A 168 -10.20 -4.83 -7.77
C PRO A 168 -10.55 -3.65 -8.68
N PRO A 169 -10.99 -3.92 -9.92
CA PRO A 169 -11.60 -2.90 -10.76
C PRO A 169 -12.72 -2.17 -10.02
N ASN A 170 -12.77 -0.84 -10.17
CA ASN A 170 -13.77 -0.02 -9.48
C ASN A 170 -15.23 -0.50 -9.70
N PRO A 171 -15.69 -0.92 -10.89
CA PRO A 171 -17.07 -1.39 -11.07
C PRO A 171 -17.47 -2.50 -10.09
N ASP A 172 -16.56 -3.42 -9.77
CA ASP A 172 -16.84 -4.50 -8.82
C ASP A 172 -17.06 -3.96 -7.39
N SER A 173 -16.36 -2.89 -7.03
CA SER A 173 -16.50 -2.19 -5.73
C SER A 173 -17.70 -1.26 -5.72
N GLU A 174 -17.95 -0.55 -6.82
CA GLU A 174 -19.07 0.38 -7.03
C GLU A 174 -20.41 -0.36 -6.92
N ASP A 175 -20.56 -1.47 -7.66
CA ASP A 175 -21.77 -2.32 -7.66
C ASP A 175 -22.07 -2.91 -6.26
N SER A 176 -21.03 -3.12 -5.45
CA SER A 176 -21.16 -3.61 -4.07
C SER A 176 -21.60 -2.51 -3.10
N ALA A 177 -21.33 -1.24 -3.40
CA ALA A 177 -21.65 -0.10 -2.54
C ALA A 177 -23.06 0.45 -2.82
N THR A 178 -23.40 0.69 -4.09
CA THR A 178 -24.74 1.18 -4.49
C THR A 178 -24.99 0.95 -5.98
N GLU A 179 -26.25 1.07 -6.41
CA GLU A 179 -26.57 1.19 -7.84
C GLU A 179 -26.07 2.53 -8.37
N ILE A 180 -25.07 2.49 -9.25
CA ILE A 180 -24.55 3.66 -9.96
C ILE A 180 -25.38 3.92 -11.22
N VAL A 181 -25.94 5.13 -11.32
CA VAL A 181 -26.44 5.64 -12.59
C VAL A 181 -25.22 5.95 -13.47
N GLY A 182 -24.83 4.99 -14.30
CA GLY A 182 -23.58 5.02 -15.05
C GLY A 182 -23.69 5.63 -16.45
N ARG A 183 -22.51 5.80 -17.08
CA ARG A 183 -22.35 6.13 -18.51
C ARG A 183 -21.61 4.99 -19.21
N PRO A 184 -21.81 4.75 -20.52
CA PRO A 184 -21.02 3.76 -21.24
C PRO A 184 -19.53 4.13 -21.22
N ALA A 185 -18.69 3.26 -20.63
CA ALA A 185 -17.25 3.47 -20.65
C ALA A 185 -16.68 3.17 -22.06
N PRO A 186 -15.84 4.05 -22.63
CA PRO A 186 -15.15 3.73 -23.88
C PRO A 186 -14.18 2.56 -23.65
N ARG A 187 -14.24 1.55 -24.54
CA ARG A 187 -13.25 0.47 -24.57
C ARG A 187 -12.00 0.97 -25.29
N VAL A 188 -10.85 0.94 -24.61
CA VAL A 188 -9.55 1.11 -25.25
C VAL A 188 -9.00 -0.28 -25.59
N ALA A 189 -8.77 -0.54 -26.88
CA ALA A 189 -8.21 -1.81 -27.37
C ALA A 189 -6.79 -1.58 -27.90
N GLY A 190 -5.86 -2.47 -27.54
CA GLY A 190 -4.48 -2.47 -28.04
C GLY A 190 -3.42 -2.52 -26.94
N GLU A 191 -2.17 -2.84 -27.31
CA GLU A 191 -1.04 -2.66 -26.40
C GLU A 191 -0.77 -1.16 -26.23
N PRO A 192 -0.73 -0.64 -25.00
CA PRO A 192 -0.41 0.77 -24.78
C PRO A 192 1.04 1.01 -25.18
N ASP A 193 1.24 1.94 -26.11
CA ASP A 193 2.55 2.48 -26.43
C ASP A 193 3.17 3.20 -25.21
N VAL A 194 4.40 3.68 -25.37
CA VAL A 194 5.14 4.35 -24.29
C VAL A 194 4.39 5.57 -23.74
N GLU A 195 3.64 6.31 -24.58
CA GLU A 195 2.88 7.44 -24.08
C GLU A 195 1.61 7.03 -23.35
N ALA A 196 0.91 6.02 -23.86
CA ALA A 196 -0.22 5.44 -23.14
C ALA A 196 0.21 4.88 -21.77
N GLN A 197 1.43 4.31 -21.66
CA GLN A 197 2.00 3.90 -20.38
C GLN A 197 2.33 5.07 -19.47
N ALA A 198 2.97 6.12 -19.98
CA ALA A 198 3.30 7.32 -19.22
C ALA A 198 2.03 8.02 -18.70
N LEU A 199 0.99 8.10 -19.53
CA LEU A 199 -0.32 8.63 -19.16
C LEU A 199 -1.02 7.73 -18.14
N ALA A 200 -0.94 6.40 -18.29
CA ALA A 200 -1.53 5.46 -17.34
C ALA A 200 -0.89 5.58 -15.94
N VAL A 201 0.44 5.73 -15.86
CA VAL A 201 1.13 5.94 -14.58
C VAL A 201 0.82 7.32 -14.00
N THR A 202 0.76 8.36 -14.82
CA THR A 202 0.31 9.70 -14.40
C THR A 202 -1.10 9.65 -13.80
N GLY A 203 -2.03 8.98 -14.50
CA GLY A 203 -3.39 8.75 -14.02
C GLY A 203 -3.46 7.88 -12.78
N GLY A 204 -2.55 6.90 -12.64
CA GLY A 204 -2.41 6.08 -11.43
C GLY A 204 -1.96 6.88 -10.23
N VAL A 205 -0.99 7.79 -10.39
CA VAL A 205 -0.51 8.66 -9.30
C VAL A 205 -1.60 9.65 -8.88
N LEU A 206 -2.15 10.40 -9.83
CA LEU A 206 -3.15 11.44 -9.56
C LEU A 206 -4.55 10.88 -9.27
N GLY A 207 -4.80 9.62 -9.62
CA GLY A 207 -6.09 8.94 -9.44
C GLY A 207 -6.12 7.98 -8.27
N LEU A 208 -5.00 7.37 -7.88
CA LEU A 208 -4.93 6.37 -6.81
C LEU A 208 -3.89 6.74 -5.73
N ALA A 209 -2.61 6.93 -6.08
CA ALA A 209 -1.58 7.19 -5.06
C ALA A 209 -1.85 8.47 -4.25
N ILE A 210 -2.50 9.46 -4.85
CA ILE A 210 -2.84 10.74 -4.21
C ILE A 210 -3.71 10.59 -2.95
N HIS A 211 -4.38 9.46 -2.74
CA HIS A 211 -5.07 9.18 -1.48
C HIS A 211 -4.08 9.14 -0.29
N ASP A 212 -2.87 8.64 -0.51
CA ASP A 212 -1.88 8.37 0.54
C ASP A 212 -0.67 9.31 0.49
N LEU A 213 -0.43 10.00 -0.63
CA LEU A 213 0.68 10.95 -0.74
C LEU A 213 0.66 12.06 0.33
N PRO A 214 -0.50 12.60 0.77
CA PRO A 214 -0.54 13.51 1.91
C PRO A 214 -0.06 12.87 3.22
N LEU A 215 -0.37 11.59 3.43
CA LEU A 215 0.04 10.82 4.59
C LEU A 215 1.56 10.57 4.56
N ALA A 216 2.10 10.22 3.39
CA ALA A 216 3.54 10.09 3.18
C ALA A 216 4.25 11.42 3.41
N ARG A 217 3.73 12.56 2.92
CA ARG A 217 4.32 13.88 3.16
C ARG A 217 4.34 14.25 4.64
N ARG A 218 3.30 13.91 5.40
CA ARG A 218 3.27 14.13 6.86
C ARG A 218 4.39 13.39 7.58
N LEU A 219 4.73 12.19 7.12
CA LEU A 219 5.80 11.37 7.71
C LEU A 219 7.20 11.74 7.23
N LEU A 220 7.33 12.13 5.96
CA LEU A 220 8.61 12.39 5.29
C LEU A 220 9.10 13.83 5.55
N PRO A 221 10.41 14.09 5.41
CA PRO A 221 10.90 15.46 5.49
C PRO A 221 10.34 16.32 4.35
N ASP A 222 10.23 17.63 4.59
CA ASP A 222 9.86 18.62 3.58
C ASP A 222 11.00 18.80 2.55
N ALA A 223 11.02 17.90 1.56
CA ALA A 223 12.03 17.84 0.52
C ALA A 223 11.37 17.43 -0.81
N ARG A 224 11.87 17.95 -1.92
CA ARG A 224 11.39 17.54 -3.24
C ARG A 224 11.69 16.07 -3.51
N PRO A 225 10.74 15.31 -4.09
CA PRO A 225 10.98 13.92 -4.46
C PRO A 225 11.94 13.84 -5.64
N ARG A 226 12.80 12.82 -5.64
CA ARG A 226 13.60 12.41 -6.79
C ARG A 226 13.25 10.97 -7.15
N VAL A 227 12.47 10.78 -8.20
CA VAL A 227 12.08 9.45 -8.68
C VAL A 227 13.31 8.73 -9.25
N LEU A 228 13.55 7.51 -8.77
CA LEU A 228 14.64 6.63 -9.17
C LEU A 228 14.21 5.60 -10.21
N SER A 229 13.00 5.06 -10.03
CA SER A 229 12.36 4.08 -10.92
C SER A 229 10.88 4.40 -11.06
N ALA A 230 10.35 4.18 -12.26
CA ALA A 230 8.93 4.18 -12.54
C ALA A 230 8.64 3.13 -13.63
N ARG A 231 7.64 2.29 -13.41
CA ARG A 231 7.24 1.21 -14.31
C ARG A 231 5.73 1.11 -14.41
N ALA A 232 5.23 0.93 -15.62
CA ALA A 232 3.86 0.48 -15.84
C ALA A 232 3.79 -1.05 -15.67
N LEU A 233 2.85 -1.52 -14.85
CA LEU A 233 2.59 -2.94 -14.60
C LEU A 233 1.36 -3.40 -15.38
N ARG A 234 1.28 -4.71 -15.67
CA ARG A 234 0.14 -5.34 -16.37
C ARG A 234 -0.62 -6.25 -15.41
N PRO A 235 -1.95 -6.39 -15.54
CA PRO A 235 -2.82 -5.84 -16.60
C PRO A 235 -3.13 -4.35 -16.42
N TRP A 236 -3.08 -3.84 -15.19
CA TRP A 236 -3.07 -2.42 -14.85
C TRP A 236 -2.26 -2.23 -13.57
N GLY A 237 -1.46 -1.18 -13.52
CA GLY A 237 -0.75 -0.80 -12.31
C GLY A 237 0.53 -0.04 -12.59
N TYR A 238 1.23 0.30 -11.51
CA TYR A 238 2.48 1.01 -11.55
C TYR A 238 3.34 0.67 -10.33
N GLU A 239 4.65 0.78 -10.51
CA GLU A 239 5.63 0.81 -9.44
C GLU A 239 6.47 2.07 -9.58
N ILE A 240 6.70 2.75 -8.46
CA ILE A 240 7.47 3.98 -8.37
C ILE A 240 8.33 3.92 -7.10
N VAL A 241 9.61 4.21 -7.24
CA VAL A 241 10.52 4.38 -6.10
C VAL A 241 11.17 5.75 -6.19
N ALA A 242 11.09 6.52 -5.12
CA ALA A 242 11.63 7.87 -5.04
C ALA A 242 12.47 8.05 -3.77
N MET A 243 13.40 9.01 -3.81
CA MET A 243 14.05 9.56 -2.63
C MET A 243 13.35 10.85 -2.23
N VAL A 244 13.04 11.01 -0.95
CA VAL A 244 12.54 12.26 -0.36
C VAL A 244 13.49 12.63 0.78
N GLY A 245 14.39 13.58 0.52
CA GLY A 245 15.56 13.78 1.38
C GLY A 245 16.45 12.53 1.40
N GLU A 246 16.67 11.97 2.59
CA GLU A 246 17.40 10.70 2.79
C GLU A 246 16.49 9.48 2.90
N SER A 247 15.18 9.67 2.87
CA SER A 247 14.19 8.61 3.02
C SER A 247 13.78 8.05 1.67
N VAL A 248 13.48 6.74 1.65
CA VAL A 248 12.94 6.05 0.47
C VAL A 248 11.42 6.06 0.55
N LEU A 249 10.78 6.43 -0.56
CA LEU A 249 9.33 6.32 -0.77
C LEU A 249 9.07 5.27 -1.85
N GLU A 250 8.41 4.17 -1.49
CA GLU A 250 7.94 3.13 -2.41
C GLU A 250 6.44 3.30 -2.64
N ILE A 251 5.99 3.32 -3.90
CA ILE A 251 4.58 3.43 -4.26
C ILE A 251 4.27 2.37 -5.31
N HIS A 252 3.26 1.56 -5.06
CA HIS A 252 2.75 0.60 -6.03
C HIS A 252 1.23 0.51 -5.97
N GLY A 253 0.62 0.67 -7.14
CA GLY A 253 -0.80 0.45 -7.37
C GLY A 253 -0.96 -0.70 -8.36
N ILE A 254 -1.72 -1.72 -8.02
CA ILE A 254 -1.89 -2.93 -8.83
C ILE A 254 -3.38 -3.24 -8.92
N GLY A 255 -3.85 -3.44 -10.14
CA GLY A 255 -5.22 -3.84 -10.43
C GLY A 255 -5.26 -5.31 -10.75
N GLY A 256 -6.09 -6.05 -10.03
CA GLY A 256 -6.30 -7.47 -10.29
C GLY A 256 -7.75 -7.85 -10.02
N ALA A 257 -8.29 -8.88 -10.69
CA ALA A 257 -9.65 -9.37 -10.46
C ALA A 257 -9.79 -10.15 -9.12
N SER A 258 -8.92 -9.89 -8.16
CA SER A 258 -8.79 -10.64 -6.92
C SER A 258 -9.76 -10.09 -5.87
N TRP A 259 -10.42 -10.98 -5.13
CA TRP A 259 -11.37 -10.60 -4.07
C TRP A 259 -10.72 -10.31 -2.70
N ASP A 260 -9.38 -10.39 -2.59
CA ASP A 260 -8.66 -10.02 -1.36
C ASP A 260 -7.83 -8.76 -1.60
N PRO A 261 -8.50 -7.60 -1.65
CA PRO A 261 -7.82 -6.34 -1.81
C PRO A 261 -6.96 -6.02 -0.60
N GLU A 262 -5.84 -5.36 -0.85
CA GLU A 262 -4.92 -4.88 0.16
C GLU A 262 -4.68 -3.40 -0.10
N TRP A 263 -4.85 -2.55 0.90
CA TRP A 263 -4.40 -1.17 0.82
C TRP A 263 -3.67 -0.80 2.09
N THR A 264 -2.35 -0.65 2.02
CA THR A 264 -1.52 -0.47 3.21
C THR A 264 -0.55 0.68 3.08
N LEU A 265 -0.20 1.27 4.23
CA LEU A 265 0.94 2.17 4.37
C LEU A 265 1.86 1.67 5.49
N ASP A 266 3.15 1.55 5.18
CA ASP A 266 4.20 1.25 6.14
C ASP A 266 5.14 2.44 6.30
N ALA A 267 5.48 2.79 7.55
CA ALA A 267 6.57 3.70 7.86
C ALA A 267 7.60 3.00 8.75
N VAL A 268 8.87 3.01 8.36
CA VAL A 268 9.94 2.26 9.05
C VAL A 268 11.04 3.21 9.49
N ALA A 269 11.41 3.08 10.76
CA ALA A 269 12.60 3.67 11.34
C ALA A 269 13.41 2.59 12.10
N ARG A 270 14.63 2.95 12.50
CA ARG A 270 15.51 2.03 13.24
C ARG A 270 14.89 1.51 14.53
N ASP A 271 14.10 2.32 15.21
CA ASP A 271 13.55 2.02 16.55
C ASP A 271 12.03 1.88 16.56
N ARG A 272 11.39 1.72 15.41
CA ARG A 272 9.93 1.54 15.30
C ARG A 272 9.48 1.26 13.88
N SER A 273 8.26 0.75 13.75
CA SER A 273 7.53 0.67 12.50
C SER A 273 6.04 0.95 12.72
N LEU A 274 5.44 1.70 11.83
CA LEU A 274 4.00 1.90 11.73
C LEU A 274 3.49 1.12 10.51
N HIS A 275 2.42 0.36 10.69
CA HIS A 275 1.67 -0.31 9.64
C HIS A 275 0.22 0.14 9.71
N VAL A 276 -0.35 0.51 8.58
CA VAL A 276 -1.76 0.91 8.45
C VAL A 276 -2.38 0.05 7.35
N ASP A 277 -3.53 -0.52 7.65
CA ASP A 277 -4.37 -1.30 6.74
C ASP A 277 -5.67 -0.54 6.52
N PHE A 278 -5.79 0.07 5.33
CA PHE A 278 -6.86 0.96 4.96
C PHE A 278 -8.10 0.21 4.48
N SER A 279 -9.26 0.72 4.90
CA SER A 279 -10.52 0.39 4.25
C SER A 279 -10.51 0.88 2.80
N LEU A 280 -10.89 0.04 1.84
CA LEU A 280 -10.97 0.44 0.43
C LEU A 280 -11.93 1.60 0.17
N SER A 281 -11.72 2.30 -0.95
CA SER A 281 -12.43 3.52 -1.37
C SER A 281 -13.96 3.43 -1.52
N TYR A 282 -14.60 2.27 -1.30
CA TYR A 282 -16.06 2.09 -1.37
C TYR A 282 -16.65 1.31 -0.17
N VAL A 283 -15.87 1.16 0.91
CA VAL A 283 -16.31 0.49 2.13
C VAL A 283 -16.88 1.51 3.12
N HIS A 284 -18.18 1.39 3.41
CA HIS A 284 -18.89 2.26 4.37
C HIS A 284 -18.80 1.84 5.83
N ALA A 285 -18.06 0.76 6.12
CA ALA A 285 -18.07 0.10 7.41
C ALA A 285 -16.71 0.23 8.10
N GLY A 286 -16.69 1.08 9.13
CA GLY A 286 -15.57 1.20 10.06
C GLY A 286 -14.33 1.87 9.49
N SER A 287 -13.46 2.33 10.39
CA SER A 287 -12.15 2.87 10.01
C SER A 287 -11.20 1.77 9.55
N SER A 288 -10.09 2.24 9.02
CA SER A 288 -8.84 1.50 8.87
C SER A 288 -8.35 0.94 10.21
N THR A 289 -7.35 0.06 10.18
CA THR A 289 -6.62 -0.36 11.38
C THR A 289 -5.17 0.08 11.29
N ALA A 290 -4.56 0.40 12.43
CA ALA A 290 -3.17 0.85 12.46
C ALA A 290 -2.42 0.20 13.62
N THR A 291 -1.15 -0.08 13.43
CA THR A 291 -0.28 -0.74 14.40
C THR A 291 1.09 -0.08 14.43
N LEU A 292 1.48 0.47 15.58
CA LEU A 292 2.83 0.98 15.85
C LEU A 292 3.58 -0.02 16.72
N THR A 293 4.75 -0.47 16.28
CA THR A 293 5.63 -1.37 17.02
C THR A 293 6.96 -0.67 17.32
N ASP A 294 7.39 -0.66 18.58
CA ASP A 294 8.67 -0.11 19.04
C ASP A 294 9.38 -1.02 20.08
N THR A 295 10.47 -0.56 20.71
CA THR A 295 11.18 -1.30 21.78
C THR A 295 10.29 -1.73 22.95
N ARG A 296 9.21 -0.98 23.20
CA ARG A 296 8.34 -1.12 24.38
C ARG A 296 7.17 -2.05 24.10
N GLY A 297 6.84 -2.28 22.83
CA GLY A 297 5.84 -3.24 22.40
C GLY A 297 5.06 -2.75 21.19
N THR A 298 3.86 -3.31 21.02
CA THR A 298 2.96 -3.01 19.91
C THR A 298 1.70 -2.33 20.43
N THR A 299 1.34 -1.19 19.84
CA THR A 299 0.09 -0.46 20.08
C THR A 299 -0.76 -0.50 18.82
N GLY A 300 -2.05 -0.76 18.96
CA GLY A 300 -2.98 -0.84 17.83
C GLY A 300 -4.15 0.13 18.00
N TRP A 301 -4.66 0.63 16.88
CA TRP A 301 -5.84 1.48 16.77
C TRP A 301 -6.81 0.92 15.73
N GLY A 302 -8.10 1.17 15.96
CA GLY A 302 -9.16 0.70 15.09
C GLY A 302 -9.44 -0.81 15.15
N PRO A 303 -10.44 -1.29 14.39
CA PRO A 303 -11.34 -0.45 13.60
C PRO A 303 -12.30 0.32 14.52
N TYR A 304 -12.50 1.61 14.23
CA TYR A 304 -13.52 2.46 14.84
C TYR A 304 -14.82 2.40 14.03
N PRO A 305 -15.96 2.88 14.56
CA PRO A 305 -17.24 2.84 13.82
C PRO A 305 -17.27 3.67 12.54
N ASP A 306 -16.54 4.79 12.54
CA ASP A 306 -16.56 5.79 11.46
C ASP A 306 -15.33 5.63 10.56
N ASN A 307 -15.56 5.70 9.25
CA ASN A 307 -14.51 5.59 8.24
C ASN A 307 -13.92 6.98 7.90
N GLY A 308 -12.88 7.01 7.06
CA GLY A 308 -12.25 8.25 6.60
C GLY A 308 -13.21 9.25 5.95
N TYR A 309 -14.25 8.80 5.24
CA TYR A 309 -15.23 9.71 4.63
C TYR A 309 -16.14 10.36 5.67
N VAL A 310 -16.54 9.65 6.73
CA VAL A 310 -17.25 10.27 7.86
C VAL A 310 -16.33 11.26 8.56
N GLY A 311 -15.07 10.89 8.81
CA GLY A 311 -14.06 11.78 9.41
C GLY A 311 -13.83 13.06 8.59
N GLU A 312 -13.86 12.96 7.27
CA GLU A 312 -13.76 14.09 6.34
C GLU A 312 -14.95 15.05 6.48
N TRP A 313 -16.17 14.53 6.51
CA TRP A 313 -17.38 15.35 6.71
C TRP A 313 -17.49 15.91 8.14
N GLU A 314 -17.00 15.19 9.14
CA GLU A 314 -16.85 15.72 10.50
C GLU A 314 -15.90 16.92 10.52
N HIS A 315 -14.77 16.81 9.81
CA HIS A 315 -13.85 17.93 9.68
C HIS A 315 -14.50 19.13 8.97
N VAL A 316 -15.24 18.90 7.87
CA VAL A 316 -16.02 19.96 7.20
C VAL A 316 -16.96 20.64 8.19
N HIS A 317 -17.71 19.86 8.98
CA HIS A 317 -18.65 20.38 9.97
C HIS A 317 -17.94 21.21 11.05
N ASP A 318 -16.84 20.70 11.59
CA ASP A 318 -16.06 21.40 12.61
C ASP A 318 -15.45 22.70 12.09
N VAL A 319 -15.06 22.76 10.83
CA VAL A 319 -14.55 23.98 10.18
C VAL A 319 -15.66 25.04 10.07
N ILE A 320 -16.82 24.68 9.51
CA ILE A 320 -17.91 25.66 9.28
C ILE A 320 -18.60 26.11 10.57
N THR A 321 -18.50 25.33 11.63
CA THR A 321 -19.00 25.67 12.98
C THR A 321 -17.94 26.32 13.87
N GLY A 322 -16.69 26.46 13.39
CA GLY A 322 -15.60 27.08 14.14
C GLY A 322 -15.04 26.23 15.27
N ARG A 323 -15.32 24.92 15.30
CA ARG A 323 -14.75 23.95 16.26
C ARG A 323 -13.33 23.51 15.88
N ALA A 324 -12.98 23.61 14.60
CA ALA A 324 -11.63 23.36 14.08
C ALA A 324 -11.21 24.43 13.06
N GLY A 325 -9.90 24.59 12.87
CA GLY A 325 -9.37 25.32 11.72
C GLY A 325 -9.34 24.43 10.48
N ALA A 326 -9.52 25.02 9.29
CA ALA A 326 -9.33 24.30 8.03
C ALA A 326 -7.86 23.88 7.86
N VAL A 327 -7.64 22.78 7.13
CA VAL A 327 -6.29 22.43 6.67
C VAL A 327 -5.73 23.60 5.85
N PRO A 328 -4.56 24.16 6.20
CA PRO A 328 -4.00 25.30 5.47
C PRO A 328 -3.83 24.99 3.97
N MET A 329 -4.14 25.96 3.12
CA MET A 329 -4.00 25.79 1.67
C MET A 329 -2.56 25.49 1.28
N GLU A 330 -1.57 26.02 2.00
CA GLU A 330 -0.16 25.74 1.77
C GLU A 330 0.16 24.24 1.91
N ALA A 331 -0.45 23.56 2.88
CA ALA A 331 -0.27 22.13 3.08
C ALA A 331 -0.92 21.33 1.94
N GLN A 332 -2.13 21.71 1.52
CA GLN A 332 -2.85 21.06 0.43
C GLN A 332 -2.16 21.28 -0.93
N LEU A 333 -1.52 22.44 -1.14
CA LEU A 333 -0.69 22.69 -2.31
C LEU A 333 0.61 21.88 -2.27
N ALA A 334 1.22 21.69 -1.11
CA ALA A 334 2.39 20.81 -0.98
C ALA A 334 2.04 19.34 -1.29
N ASP A 335 0.83 18.90 -0.94
CA ASP A 335 0.31 17.58 -1.31
C ASP A 335 0.14 17.44 -2.83
N LEU A 336 -0.45 18.46 -3.47
CA LEU A 336 -0.59 18.51 -4.92
C LEU A 336 0.78 18.51 -5.63
N ASP A 337 1.70 19.38 -5.19
CA ASP A 337 3.04 19.51 -5.75
C ASP A 337 3.83 18.19 -5.65
N LEU A 338 3.73 17.47 -4.52
CA LEU A 338 4.33 16.15 -4.35
C LEU A 338 3.78 15.15 -5.38
N ALA A 339 2.45 15.11 -5.56
CA ALA A 339 1.81 14.20 -6.49
C ALA A 339 2.16 14.52 -7.95
N THR A 340 2.15 15.80 -8.34
CA THR A 340 2.51 16.21 -9.70
C THR A 340 3.99 16.00 -9.99
N ASP A 341 4.89 16.33 -9.05
CA ASP A 341 6.34 16.11 -9.22
C ASP A 341 6.65 14.61 -9.43
N ILE A 342 6.01 13.72 -8.65
CA ILE A 342 6.16 12.28 -8.80
C ILE A 342 5.61 11.80 -10.14
N ALA A 343 4.41 12.26 -10.53
CA ALA A 343 3.77 11.85 -11.78
C ALA A 343 4.60 12.26 -13.01
N GLU A 344 5.07 13.52 -13.05
CA GLU A 344 5.87 14.06 -14.15
C GLU A 344 7.22 13.34 -14.29
N GLN A 345 7.95 13.17 -13.18
CA GLN A 345 9.22 12.43 -13.19
C GLN A 345 9.02 10.97 -13.61
N SER A 346 7.95 10.32 -13.14
CA SER A 346 7.62 8.94 -13.50
C SER A 346 7.32 8.80 -14.99
N ALA A 347 6.50 9.70 -15.55
CA ALA A 347 6.20 9.75 -16.97
C ALA A 347 7.48 9.96 -17.81
N ALA A 348 8.37 10.85 -17.39
CA ALA A 348 9.65 11.08 -18.05
C ALA A 348 10.56 9.83 -18.04
N ILE A 349 10.62 9.11 -16.91
CA ILE A 349 11.39 7.86 -16.80
C ILE A 349 10.83 6.79 -17.73
N ILE A 350 9.51 6.63 -17.80
CA ILE A 350 8.85 5.68 -18.70
C ILE A 350 9.18 5.99 -20.16
N ARG A 351 9.08 7.26 -20.57
CA ARG A 351 9.46 7.72 -21.91
C ARG A 351 10.92 7.41 -22.26
N SER A 352 11.80 7.40 -21.27
CA SER A 352 13.23 7.09 -21.44
C SER A 352 13.59 5.60 -21.43
N GLY A 353 12.62 4.69 -21.22
CA GLY A 353 12.85 3.24 -21.21
C GLY A 353 13.02 2.59 -19.82
N GLY A 354 12.61 3.26 -18.73
CA GLY A 354 12.30 2.60 -17.46
C GLY A 354 13.42 2.43 -16.42
N ALA A 355 14.52 3.18 -16.49
CA ALA A 355 15.44 3.40 -15.36
C ALA A 355 16.44 4.54 -15.65
N VAL A 356 16.79 5.33 -14.63
CA VAL A 356 17.98 6.21 -14.70
C VAL A 356 19.23 5.33 -14.52
N PRO A 357 20.16 5.25 -15.48
CA PRO A 357 21.29 4.33 -15.39
C PRO A 357 22.23 4.68 -14.22
N GLN A 358 22.17 3.90 -13.13
CA GLN A 358 23.20 3.93 -12.09
C GLN A 358 24.28 2.90 -12.39
N ARG A 359 25.53 3.38 -12.52
CA ARG A 359 26.70 2.57 -12.86
C ARG A 359 27.05 1.59 -11.73
N ARG A 360 26.65 0.33 -11.86
CA ARG A 360 27.47 -0.91 -11.65
C ARG A 360 26.55 -2.14 -11.77
N ALA A 361 26.61 -2.81 -12.91
CA ALA A 361 25.88 -4.05 -13.16
C ALA A 361 26.39 -5.20 -12.29
N TRP A 362 25.49 -6.08 -11.84
CA TRP A 362 25.83 -7.33 -11.19
C TRP A 362 26.54 -8.28 -12.18
N THR A 363 27.76 -8.69 -11.85
CA THR A 363 28.46 -9.76 -12.56
C THR A 363 28.27 -11.07 -11.80
N HIS A 364 27.68 -12.06 -12.46
CA HIS A 364 27.47 -13.41 -11.95
C HIS A 364 28.77 -13.99 -11.35
N PRO A 365 28.80 -14.45 -10.09
CA PRO A 365 29.95 -15.19 -9.59
C PRO A 365 29.84 -16.63 -10.09
N GLY A 366 30.45 -16.94 -11.24
CA GLY A 366 30.56 -18.35 -11.65
C GLY A 366 30.96 -18.67 -13.09
N ARG A 367 32.26 -18.60 -13.39
CA ARG A 367 33.10 -19.62 -14.08
C ARG A 367 34.39 -18.96 -14.56
N ARG A 368 35.34 -18.75 -13.66
CA ARG A 368 36.75 -18.72 -14.09
C ARG A 368 37.14 -20.17 -14.34
N SER A 369 37.27 -20.55 -15.61
CA SER A 369 37.94 -21.79 -16.01
C SER A 369 39.32 -21.82 -15.34
N ARG A 370 39.72 -22.99 -14.82
CA ARG A 370 41.06 -23.23 -14.28
C ARG A 370 42.15 -23.35 -15.37
N HIS A 371 41.89 -22.87 -16.58
CA HIS A 371 42.85 -22.82 -17.67
C HIS A 371 42.96 -21.36 -18.10
N ASP A 372 43.82 -20.63 -17.40
CA ASP A 372 44.60 -19.47 -17.86
C ASP A 372 45.19 -18.78 -16.62
N ARG A 373 46.24 -19.41 -16.09
CA ARG A 373 47.23 -18.71 -15.26
C ARG A 373 48.54 -18.73 -16.03
N PRO A 374 49.14 -17.57 -16.37
CA PRO A 374 50.49 -17.55 -16.91
C PRO A 374 51.47 -18.04 -15.84
N HIS A 375 52.33 -18.98 -16.21
CA HIS A 375 53.42 -19.48 -15.38
C HIS A 375 54.36 -18.34 -14.95
N PRO A 376 54.77 -18.25 -13.67
CA PRO A 376 55.83 -17.33 -13.29
C PRO A 376 57.20 -17.93 -13.68
N PRO A 377 58.17 -17.11 -14.14
CA PRO A 377 59.49 -17.62 -14.44
C PRO A 377 60.27 -17.91 -13.14
N HIS A 378 60.90 -19.08 -13.10
CA HIS A 378 61.90 -19.43 -12.11
C HIS A 378 63.12 -18.49 -12.21
N ARG A 379 63.58 -17.94 -11.08
CA ARG A 379 65.02 -17.87 -10.76
C ARG A 379 65.32 -17.46 -9.30
N ARG A 380 65.90 -18.45 -8.60
CA ARG A 380 67.06 -18.44 -7.68
C ARG A 380 67.10 -17.47 -6.49
N ARG A 381 67.08 -18.09 -5.30
CA ARG A 381 67.55 -17.56 -4.00
C ARG A 381 68.98 -17.01 -4.08
N ARG A 382 69.21 -15.88 -3.38
CA ARG A 382 70.49 -15.59 -2.71
C ARG A 382 70.23 -14.95 -1.34
N ILE A 383 71.09 -15.35 -0.41
CA ILE A 383 71.16 -15.05 1.02
C ILE A 383 71.87 -13.70 1.24
N GLY A 384 71.52 -12.96 2.30
CA GLY A 384 72.34 -11.85 2.81
C GLY A 384 71.64 -11.02 3.89
N ASP A 385 72.18 -11.08 5.11
CA ASP A 385 71.77 -10.42 6.36
C ASP A 385 72.33 -8.96 6.48
N PRO A 386 72.34 -8.26 7.63
CA PRO A 386 71.58 -7.04 7.94
C PRO A 386 72.48 -5.78 8.10
N ARG A 387 71.89 -4.57 8.23
CA ARG A 387 72.38 -3.42 9.06
C ARG A 387 71.69 -2.09 8.70
N ALA A 388 71.15 -1.41 9.73
CA ALA A 388 71.21 0.04 10.06
C ALA A 388 69.96 0.41 10.90
N ARG A 389 70.02 0.52 12.25
CA ARG A 389 70.45 1.70 13.07
C ARG A 389 69.91 3.03 12.50
N GLY A 390 69.18 3.91 13.19
CA GLY A 390 68.71 4.09 14.58
C GLY A 390 68.01 5.47 14.64
N ARG A 391 67.08 5.75 15.56
CA ARG A 391 67.21 6.65 16.74
C ARG A 391 65.77 6.95 17.24
N ARG A 392 65.43 6.57 18.47
CA ARG A 392 65.23 7.37 19.70
C ARG A 392 63.98 8.29 19.76
N ASP A 393 63.03 7.82 20.57
CA ASP A 393 61.96 8.42 21.41
C ASP A 393 62.44 9.66 22.24
N PRO A 394 61.63 10.41 23.05
CA PRO A 394 60.23 10.16 23.50
C PRO A 394 59.28 11.38 23.66
N ARG A 395 57.97 11.11 23.92
CA ARG A 395 57.20 11.61 25.09
C ARG A 395 55.68 11.34 25.00
N LEU A 396 55.16 10.61 25.99
CA LEU A 396 53.76 10.52 26.46
C LEU A 396 53.45 11.68 27.44
N PRO A 397 52.16 11.90 27.82
CA PRO A 397 51.69 11.27 29.07
C PRO A 397 50.24 10.76 29.05
N ALA A 398 49.98 9.82 29.96
CA ALA A 398 48.72 9.18 30.30
C ALA A 398 47.78 10.05 31.18
N ARG A 399 46.48 9.78 31.14
CA ARG A 399 45.43 10.12 32.13
C ARG A 399 44.71 8.80 32.45
N VAL A 400 44.72 8.17 33.63
CA VAL A 400 44.43 8.53 35.03
C VAL A 400 42.96 8.89 35.29
N LEU A 401 42.20 7.88 35.75
CA LEU A 401 40.93 7.94 36.48
C LEU A 401 41.14 8.33 37.95
N PRO A 402 40.15 8.97 38.60
CA PRO A 402 39.89 8.67 40.03
C PRO A 402 38.37 8.78 40.41
N PRO A 403 37.94 8.61 41.68
CA PRO A 403 37.61 7.30 42.27
C PRO A 403 36.25 7.24 43.03
N HIS A 404 35.84 6.02 43.39
CA HIS A 404 34.79 5.75 44.37
C HIS A 404 35.13 6.29 45.78
N ARG A 405 34.11 6.83 46.48
CA ARG A 405 34.09 6.93 47.96
C ARG A 405 32.80 6.33 48.53
N ARG A 406 32.96 5.29 49.35
CA ARG A 406 31.99 4.81 50.34
C ARG A 406 32.22 5.57 51.66
N ARG A 407 31.16 5.97 52.36
CA ARG A 407 31.09 6.00 53.84
C ARG A 407 29.64 5.88 54.36
N GLY A 408 29.33 4.70 54.89
CA GLY A 408 28.68 4.40 56.18
C GLY A 408 27.52 5.23 56.78
N ARG A 409 26.37 4.53 56.89
CA ARG A 409 25.49 4.32 58.06
C ARG A 409 25.05 5.52 58.93
N ARG A 410 23.73 5.66 59.08
CA ARG A 410 22.99 5.54 60.36
C ARG A 410 21.50 5.27 60.09
N GLY A 411 20.96 4.25 60.76
CA GLY A 411 19.56 3.84 60.67
C GLY A 411 18.70 4.42 61.80
N ARG A 412 17.39 4.34 61.59
CA ARG A 412 16.22 4.35 62.51
C ARG A 412 15.01 4.29 61.54
N GLY A 413 13.94 3.52 61.71
CA GLY A 413 13.47 2.62 62.73
C GLY A 413 12.10 2.11 62.23
N ARG A 414 11.76 0.89 62.61
CA ARG A 414 10.57 0.11 62.24
C ARG A 414 9.23 0.87 62.44
N ARG A 415 8.23 0.50 61.63
CA ARG A 415 6.91 0.05 62.12
C ARG A 415 6.14 -0.73 61.03
N ARG A 416 5.98 -2.04 61.26
CA ARG A 416 4.94 -2.90 60.68
C ARG A 416 3.71 -2.83 61.59
N ARG A 417 2.53 -2.61 61.01
CA ARG A 417 1.18 -3.13 61.34
C ARG A 417 0.36 -2.87 60.05
N GLY A 418 -0.45 -3.74 59.48
CA GLY A 418 -1.10 -4.96 59.95
C GLY A 418 -2.54 -4.92 59.41
N LEU A 419 -2.86 -5.88 58.53
CA LEU A 419 -4.18 -6.52 58.33
C LEU A 419 -5.45 -5.66 58.11
N GLY A 420 -6.12 -5.93 56.98
CA GLY A 420 -7.53 -5.61 56.77
C GLY A 420 -8.07 -6.11 55.42
N ARG A 421 -8.60 -7.33 55.39
CA ARG A 421 -9.55 -7.80 54.35
C ARG A 421 -10.90 -7.10 54.56
N PRO A 422 -11.72 -6.96 53.50
CA PRO A 422 -12.92 -7.83 53.37
C PRO A 422 -13.05 -8.39 51.94
N ARG A 423 -13.21 -9.71 51.72
CA ARG A 423 -14.49 -10.46 51.62
C ARG A 423 -15.50 -9.89 50.61
N ASP A 424 -15.33 -10.32 49.36
CA ASP A 424 -16.24 -11.14 48.54
C ASP A 424 -17.77 -10.98 48.76
N GLY A 425 -18.49 -10.71 47.66
CA GLY A 425 -19.95 -10.74 47.65
C GLY A 425 -20.64 -10.13 46.43
N SER A 426 -20.47 -10.68 45.22
CA SER A 426 -21.57 -10.72 44.22
C SER A 426 -21.22 -11.56 42.99
N ARG A 427 -22.07 -12.56 42.76
CA ARG A 427 -21.99 -13.65 41.77
C ARG A 427 -22.01 -13.17 40.30
N PRO A 428 -21.45 -13.93 39.35
CA PRO A 428 -21.62 -13.67 37.92
C PRO A 428 -23.01 -14.07 37.44
N ILE A 429 -23.66 -13.14 36.74
CA ILE A 429 -24.93 -13.33 36.03
C ILE A 429 -24.71 -14.35 34.90
N ARG A 430 -25.42 -15.48 34.97
CA ARG A 430 -25.49 -16.49 33.91
C ARG A 430 -26.19 -15.89 32.68
N ARG A 431 -25.49 -15.79 31.55
CA ARG A 431 -26.11 -15.53 30.23
C ARG A 431 -27.01 -16.72 29.84
N PRO A 432 -28.22 -16.50 29.30
CA PRO A 432 -29.07 -17.57 28.79
C PRO A 432 -28.47 -18.18 27.52
N ARG A 433 -28.54 -19.52 27.40
CA ARG A 433 -28.24 -20.24 26.17
C ARG A 433 -29.28 -19.91 25.08
N PRO A 434 -28.90 -19.79 23.80
CA PRO A 434 -29.87 -19.64 22.72
C PRO A 434 -30.63 -20.96 22.49
N PRO A 435 -31.90 -20.91 22.03
CA PRO A 435 -32.69 -22.10 21.79
C PRO A 435 -32.18 -22.89 20.59
N ARG A 436 -32.21 -24.23 20.71
CA ARG A 436 -31.88 -25.19 19.65
C ARG A 436 -32.85 -25.02 18.48
N ALA A 437 -32.35 -24.59 17.32
CA ALA A 437 -33.09 -24.62 16.07
C ALA A 437 -33.22 -26.07 15.57
N ARG A 438 -34.45 -26.54 15.37
CA ARG A 438 -34.77 -27.78 14.65
C ARG A 438 -34.48 -27.59 13.14
N PRO A 439 -34.05 -28.65 12.42
CA PRO A 439 -33.62 -28.52 11.03
C PRO A 439 -34.82 -28.29 10.10
N ARG A 440 -34.81 -27.17 9.36
CA ARG A 440 -35.72 -26.94 8.24
C ARG A 440 -35.27 -27.77 7.04
N SER A 441 -36.20 -28.55 6.51
CA SER A 441 -36.10 -29.40 5.34
C SER A 441 -35.62 -28.65 4.08
N ARG A 442 -34.53 -29.14 3.49
CA ARG A 442 -34.05 -28.73 2.15
C ARG A 442 -35.02 -29.24 1.08
N LEU A 443 -35.75 -28.33 0.43
CA LEU A 443 -36.44 -28.58 -0.83
C LEU A 443 -35.39 -28.61 -1.96
N ARG A 444 -35.24 -29.78 -2.60
CA ARG A 444 -34.45 -29.97 -3.82
C ARG A 444 -35.24 -29.49 -5.06
N PRO A 445 -34.63 -28.80 -6.04
CA PRO A 445 -35.21 -28.70 -7.37
C PRO A 445 -34.93 -30.00 -8.15
N ARG A 446 -35.99 -30.50 -8.80
CA ARG A 446 -36.05 -31.76 -9.56
C ARG A 446 -35.26 -31.67 -10.87
N ALA A 447 -34.40 -32.66 -11.11
CA ALA A 447 -33.82 -32.96 -12.41
C ALA A 447 -34.90 -33.44 -13.40
N ARG A 448 -34.98 -32.81 -14.57
CA ARG A 448 -35.74 -33.32 -15.73
C ARG A 448 -34.76 -33.95 -16.72
N ARG A 449 -34.87 -35.27 -16.92
CA ARG A 449 -34.37 -35.98 -18.11
C ARG A 449 -35.35 -35.79 -19.28
N PRO A 450 -34.87 -35.79 -20.52
CA PRO A 450 -35.32 -36.79 -21.51
C PRO A 450 -34.12 -37.43 -22.24
N ARG A 451 -34.00 -38.76 -22.20
CA ARG A 451 -34.40 -39.75 -23.21
C ARG A 451 -33.42 -39.88 -24.39
N ARG A 452 -32.91 -41.12 -24.49
CA ARG A 452 -32.05 -41.69 -25.54
C ARG A 452 -32.76 -41.67 -26.89
N GLY A 453 -31.99 -41.48 -27.97
CA GLY A 453 -32.39 -41.82 -29.33
C GLY A 453 -31.25 -41.69 -30.33
N GLY A 454 -30.77 -42.84 -30.85
CA GLY A 454 -30.29 -43.02 -32.23
C GLY A 454 -29.02 -42.32 -32.72
N ARG A 455 -27.94 -43.07 -32.91
CA ARG A 455 -26.95 -42.82 -33.99
C ARG A 455 -27.60 -43.10 -35.36
N PRO A 456 -27.05 -42.58 -36.46
CA PRO A 456 -26.16 -43.44 -37.26
C PRO A 456 -24.91 -42.76 -37.83
N CYS A 457 -24.01 -43.63 -38.28
CA CYS A 457 -22.70 -43.45 -38.90
C CYS A 457 -22.64 -42.55 -40.15
N GLY A 458 -21.44 -42.05 -40.46
CA GLY A 458 -21.06 -41.82 -41.86
C GLY A 458 -19.76 -41.04 -42.10
N ALA A 459 -18.81 -41.72 -42.74
CA ALA A 459 -17.73 -41.21 -43.60
C ALA A 459 -16.49 -40.53 -42.98
N ARG A 460 -15.47 -41.38 -42.76
CA ARG A 460 -14.05 -41.04 -42.87
C ARG A 460 -13.69 -40.71 -44.33
N ARG A 461 -12.88 -39.68 -44.56
CA ARG A 461 -11.99 -39.60 -45.73
C ARG A 461 -10.59 -39.21 -45.28
N ALA A 462 -9.64 -40.11 -45.53
CA ALA A 462 -8.22 -39.87 -45.47
C ALA A 462 -7.77 -39.18 -46.76
N VAL A 463 -6.90 -38.16 -46.65
CA VAL A 463 -6.11 -37.65 -47.77
C VAL A 463 -4.66 -37.49 -47.30
N ALA A 464 -3.77 -38.06 -48.10
CA ALA A 464 -2.36 -38.26 -47.84
C ALA A 464 -1.53 -36.97 -47.76
N ALA A 465 -0.50 -37.01 -46.91
CA ALA A 465 0.52 -35.98 -46.79
C ALA A 465 1.37 -35.88 -48.05
N ARG A 466 1.39 -34.71 -48.70
CA ARG A 466 2.46 -34.30 -49.62
C ARG A 466 3.44 -33.42 -48.85
N ARG A 467 4.70 -33.87 -48.78
CA ARG A 467 5.84 -33.10 -48.29
C ARG A 467 6.17 -31.98 -49.28
N GLY A 468 5.94 -30.73 -48.89
CA GLY A 468 6.48 -29.55 -49.54
C GLY A 468 7.43 -28.85 -48.57
N ARG A 469 8.70 -28.68 -48.97
CA ARG A 469 9.68 -27.85 -48.28
C ARG A 469 9.21 -26.39 -48.38
N ALA A 470 8.95 -25.74 -47.25
CA ALA A 470 8.75 -24.30 -47.16
C ALA A 470 9.91 -23.70 -46.38
N GLU A 471 10.60 -22.77 -47.03
CA GLU A 471 11.71 -21.98 -46.52
C GLU A 471 11.29 -21.17 -45.29
N GLY A 472 12.21 -21.06 -44.32
CA GLY A 472 11.95 -20.50 -43.00
C GLY A 472 11.61 -19.01 -43.03
N ARG A 473 10.41 -18.66 -42.59
CA ARG A 473 10.17 -17.37 -41.94
C ARG A 473 10.91 -17.38 -40.59
N PRO A 474 11.60 -16.28 -40.20
CA PRO A 474 12.02 -16.14 -38.81
C PRO A 474 10.77 -16.27 -37.94
N ALA A 475 10.83 -17.14 -36.93
CA ALA A 475 9.76 -17.28 -35.95
C ALA A 475 9.49 -15.91 -35.33
N ASP A 476 8.22 -15.50 -35.30
CA ASP A 476 7.82 -14.33 -34.50
C ASP A 476 8.37 -14.52 -33.07
N PRO A 477 8.93 -13.46 -32.44
CA PRO A 477 9.32 -13.55 -31.05
C PRO A 477 8.12 -14.02 -30.22
N PRO A 478 8.34 -14.88 -29.19
CA PRO A 478 7.24 -15.35 -28.36
C PRO A 478 6.45 -14.15 -27.82
N PRO A 479 5.11 -14.23 -27.74
CA PRO A 479 4.31 -13.13 -27.21
C PRO A 479 4.85 -12.74 -25.84
N ARG A 480 5.19 -11.45 -25.66
CA ARG A 480 5.69 -10.93 -24.39
C ARG A 480 4.61 -11.15 -23.33
N ARG A 481 4.89 -12.08 -22.41
CA ARG A 481 4.01 -12.52 -21.32
C ARG A 481 3.47 -11.37 -20.47
N PRO A 482 2.32 -11.55 -19.78
CA PRO A 482 1.79 -10.55 -18.85
C PRO A 482 2.89 -10.09 -17.88
N GLY A 483 2.98 -8.77 -17.68
CA GLY A 483 4.00 -8.17 -16.81
C GLY A 483 3.80 -8.67 -15.39
N ALA A 484 4.72 -9.51 -14.92
CA ALA A 484 4.69 -10.05 -13.57
C ALA A 484 5.64 -9.27 -12.68
N LEU A 485 5.19 -8.93 -11.46
CA LEU A 485 6.00 -8.29 -10.43
C LEU A 485 6.26 -9.30 -9.30
N PHE A 486 7.52 -9.43 -8.90
CA PHE A 486 7.91 -10.19 -7.71
C PHE A 486 8.61 -9.27 -6.72
N GLU A 487 8.08 -9.19 -5.51
CA GLU A 487 8.62 -8.38 -4.42
C GLU A 487 9.15 -9.30 -3.34
N ALA A 488 10.42 -9.09 -2.97
CA ALA A 488 11.07 -9.77 -1.86
C ALA A 488 11.51 -8.73 -0.84
N ARG A 489 10.89 -8.72 0.33
CA ARG A 489 11.15 -7.73 1.37
C ARG A 489 11.67 -8.40 2.62
N ALA A 490 12.60 -7.75 3.34
CA ALA A 490 12.96 -8.17 4.68
C ALA A 490 13.27 -7.00 5.60
N THR A 491 13.03 -7.24 6.88
CA THR A 491 13.56 -6.42 7.99
C THR A 491 14.83 -7.06 8.52
N VAL A 492 15.85 -6.26 8.82
CA VAL A 492 17.13 -6.71 9.38
C VAL A 492 17.46 -5.92 10.64
N ALA A 493 18.13 -6.57 11.59
CA ALA A 493 18.44 -5.96 12.88
C ALA A 493 19.65 -5.00 12.85
N SER A 494 20.47 -5.05 11.79
CA SER A 494 21.69 -4.24 11.67
C SER A 494 22.01 -3.88 10.23
N THR A 495 22.74 -2.78 10.05
CA THR A 495 23.22 -2.28 8.76
C THR A 495 24.23 -3.22 8.10
N ASP A 496 25.00 -3.98 8.89
CA ASP A 496 26.10 -4.83 8.40
C ASP A 496 25.63 -5.95 7.47
N ASP A 497 24.38 -6.40 7.65
CA ASP A 497 23.77 -7.49 6.89
C ASP A 497 22.82 -7.01 5.78
N LEU A 498 22.74 -5.71 5.53
CA LEU A 498 21.71 -5.14 4.64
C LEU A 498 21.89 -5.59 3.18
N ALA A 499 23.09 -5.42 2.63
CA ALA A 499 23.41 -5.85 1.27
C ALA A 499 23.47 -7.39 1.13
N GLY A 500 23.88 -8.09 2.17
CA GLY A 500 23.90 -9.56 2.23
C GLY A 500 22.49 -10.13 2.20
N SER A 501 21.61 -9.61 3.05
CA SER A 501 20.19 -9.95 3.12
C SER A 501 19.46 -9.66 1.80
N ALA A 502 19.69 -8.50 1.19
CA ALA A 502 19.11 -8.20 -0.13
C ALA A 502 19.58 -9.19 -1.21
N ARG A 503 20.86 -9.57 -1.24
CA ARG A 503 21.33 -10.60 -2.18
C ARG A 503 20.70 -11.97 -1.90
N ALA A 504 20.56 -12.35 -0.64
CA ALA A 504 19.90 -13.59 -0.26
C ALA A 504 18.42 -13.58 -0.71
N LEU A 505 17.70 -12.48 -0.48
CA LEU A 505 16.33 -12.30 -0.97
C LEU A 505 16.24 -12.40 -2.49
N ALA A 506 17.18 -11.81 -3.24
CA ALA A 506 17.22 -11.90 -4.70
C ALA A 506 17.40 -13.35 -5.19
N LEU A 507 18.31 -14.10 -4.55
CA LEU A 507 18.49 -15.53 -4.83
C LEU A 507 17.25 -16.34 -4.47
N THR A 508 16.56 -16.02 -3.37
CA THR A 508 15.29 -16.64 -3.01
C THR A 508 14.20 -16.29 -4.03
N ALA A 509 14.12 -15.04 -4.51
CA ALA A 509 13.20 -14.62 -5.54
C ALA A 509 13.41 -15.40 -6.84
N GLN A 510 14.64 -15.52 -7.33
CA GLN A 510 14.94 -16.32 -8.53
C GLN A 510 14.50 -17.78 -8.36
N VAL A 511 14.58 -18.30 -7.13
CA VAL A 511 14.27 -19.68 -6.77
C VAL A 511 12.77 -19.90 -6.74
N LEU A 512 12.02 -18.96 -6.14
CA LEU A 512 10.55 -19.00 -6.00
C LEU A 512 9.85 -18.72 -7.31
N VAL A 513 10.34 -17.74 -8.05
CA VAL A 513 9.93 -17.52 -9.42
C VAL A 513 10.33 -18.81 -10.16
N GLY A 514 11.59 -19.25 -10.06
CA GLY A 514 12.15 -20.47 -10.67
C GLY A 514 13.07 -20.22 -11.88
N SER A 515 13.40 -18.96 -12.19
CA SER A 515 14.02 -18.49 -13.45
C SER A 515 15.19 -17.64 -13.03
N PRO A 516 16.35 -17.81 -13.68
CA PRO A 516 17.53 -17.06 -13.31
C PRO A 516 17.26 -15.56 -13.44
N LEU A 517 17.79 -14.79 -12.48
CA LEU A 517 17.91 -13.35 -12.62
C LEU A 517 18.91 -13.06 -13.75
N THR A 518 18.46 -12.35 -14.79
CA THR A 518 19.32 -11.92 -15.90
C THR A 518 19.91 -10.55 -15.65
N GLU A 519 19.17 -9.72 -14.91
CA GLU A 519 19.56 -8.37 -14.54
C GLU A 519 19.22 -8.14 -13.07
N LEU A 520 20.14 -7.52 -12.35
CA LEU A 520 19.93 -7.05 -10.99
C LEU A 520 20.89 -5.88 -10.73
N ALA A 521 20.35 -4.74 -10.34
CA ALA A 521 21.11 -3.53 -10.07
C ALA A 521 20.63 -2.86 -8.79
N PRO A 522 21.51 -2.14 -8.06
CA PRO A 522 21.09 -1.26 -6.98
C PRO A 522 20.07 -0.24 -7.49
N LEU A 523 18.94 -0.15 -6.79
CA LEU A 523 17.89 0.83 -7.07
C LEU A 523 18.00 2.01 -6.10
N ALA A 524 18.06 1.74 -4.80
CA ALA A 524 18.24 2.72 -3.74
C ALA A 524 19.20 2.17 -2.68
N GLU A 525 20.07 3.02 -2.15
CA GLU A 525 21.04 2.68 -1.11
C GLU A 525 21.12 3.84 -0.11
N THR A 526 20.64 3.59 1.10
CA THR A 526 20.77 4.47 2.27
C THR A 526 21.43 3.67 3.40
N PRO A 527 21.86 4.32 4.51
CA PRO A 527 22.41 3.59 5.65
C PRO A 527 21.49 2.49 6.19
N ASP A 528 20.17 2.64 6.04
CA ASP A 528 19.14 1.79 6.64
C ASP A 528 18.25 1.04 5.63
N HIS A 529 18.46 1.26 4.34
CA HIS A 529 17.65 0.63 3.28
C HIS A 529 18.52 0.32 2.07
N TYR A 530 18.47 -0.94 1.63
CA TYR A 530 19.11 -1.36 0.38
C TYR A 530 18.09 -2.03 -0.53
N MET A 531 17.92 -1.47 -1.72
CA MET A 531 17.01 -1.95 -2.74
C MET A 531 17.75 -2.43 -3.97
N LEU A 532 17.31 -3.54 -4.53
CA LEU A 532 17.73 -4.02 -5.84
C LEU A 532 16.51 -4.12 -6.75
N SER A 533 16.71 -3.84 -8.02
CA SER A 533 15.71 -4.02 -9.07
C SER A 533 16.31 -4.81 -10.22
N GLY A 534 15.50 -5.66 -10.84
CA GLY A 534 15.99 -6.58 -11.85
C GLY A 534 14.89 -7.27 -12.63
N GLN A 535 15.31 -8.23 -13.44
CA GLN A 535 14.41 -9.05 -14.23
C GLN A 535 14.93 -10.48 -14.30
N THR A 536 14.01 -11.44 -14.34
CA THR A 536 14.35 -12.85 -14.61
C THR A 536 14.37 -13.12 -16.10
N ALA A 537 15.00 -14.23 -16.53
CA ALA A 537 14.97 -14.68 -17.92
C ALA A 537 13.57 -14.99 -18.45
N SER A 538 12.59 -15.20 -17.55
CA SER A 538 11.18 -15.39 -17.92
C SER A 538 10.41 -14.07 -18.02
N GLY A 539 11.09 -12.93 -17.86
CA GLY A 539 10.53 -11.60 -18.00
C GLY A 539 9.87 -11.05 -16.72
N VAL A 540 9.93 -11.75 -15.59
CA VAL A 540 9.34 -11.29 -14.32
C VAL A 540 10.20 -10.17 -13.75
N HIS A 541 9.59 -9.03 -13.48
CA HIS A 541 10.26 -7.92 -12.81
C HIS A 541 10.44 -8.25 -11.33
N VAL A 542 11.63 -8.01 -10.79
CA VAL A 542 11.95 -8.34 -9.40
C VAL A 542 12.39 -7.09 -8.67
N ILE A 543 11.74 -6.81 -7.55
CA ILE A 543 12.13 -5.77 -6.60
C ILE A 543 12.50 -6.46 -5.29
N VAL A 544 13.66 -6.08 -4.77
CA VAL A 544 14.18 -6.59 -3.52
C VAL A 544 14.41 -5.42 -2.59
N SER A 545 13.93 -5.51 -1.37
CA SER A 545 14.07 -4.45 -0.37
C SER A 545 14.46 -5.04 1.00
N ALA A 546 15.65 -4.71 1.48
CA ALA A 546 16.06 -4.99 2.86
C ALA A 546 16.09 -3.67 3.64
N VAL A 547 15.44 -3.62 4.80
CA VAL A 547 15.37 -2.43 5.66
C VAL A 547 15.79 -2.72 7.10
N VAL A 548 16.48 -1.78 7.73
CA VAL A 548 16.91 -1.90 9.12
C VAL A 548 15.78 -1.52 10.06
N THR A 549 15.48 -2.37 11.04
CA THR A 549 14.65 -2.00 12.19
C THR A 549 14.99 -2.90 13.39
N ALA A 550 15.08 -2.31 14.57
CA ALA A 550 15.57 -2.96 15.78
C ALA A 550 14.49 -3.73 16.54
N HIS A 551 13.21 -3.61 16.16
CA HIS A 551 12.08 -4.22 16.91
C HIS A 551 11.33 -5.29 16.15
N ALA A 552 11.40 -5.29 14.82
CA ALA A 552 11.01 -6.47 14.08
C ALA A 552 12.17 -7.46 14.16
N HIS A 553 11.98 -8.58 14.86
CA HIS A 553 12.81 -9.74 14.57
C HIS A 553 12.75 -9.97 13.05
N ALA A 554 13.89 -10.29 12.42
CA ALA A 554 14.03 -10.29 10.95
C ALA A 554 12.92 -11.08 10.23
N CYS A 555 11.92 -10.39 9.70
CA CYS A 555 10.80 -10.97 8.96
C CYS A 555 11.05 -10.79 7.47
N ALA A 556 10.72 -11.80 6.67
CA ALA A 556 10.78 -11.72 5.21
C ALA A 556 9.39 -11.93 4.61
N THR A 557 9.00 -11.07 3.67
CA THR A 557 7.76 -11.23 2.90
C THR A 557 8.08 -11.35 1.42
N PHE A 558 7.34 -12.22 0.73
CA PHE A 558 7.45 -12.46 -0.70
C PHE A 558 6.09 -12.32 -1.34
N ARG A 559 5.96 -11.45 -2.33
CA ARG A 559 4.72 -11.24 -3.07
C ARG A 559 4.99 -11.43 -4.56
N LEU A 560 4.25 -12.34 -5.20
CA LEU A 560 4.26 -12.50 -6.64
C LEU A 560 2.89 -12.06 -7.17
N VAL A 561 2.89 -11.14 -8.13
CA VAL A 561 1.68 -10.71 -8.84
C VAL A 561 1.83 -10.99 -10.32
N VAL A 562 0.87 -11.73 -10.89
CA VAL A 562 0.82 -12.10 -12.31
C VAL A 562 -0.62 -11.98 -12.79
N GLY A 563 -0.90 -11.01 -13.66
CA GLY A 563 -2.26 -10.87 -14.18
C GLY A 563 -3.24 -10.50 -13.05
N ASP A 564 -4.27 -11.32 -12.90
CA ASP A 564 -5.29 -11.26 -11.85
C ASP A 564 -4.99 -12.14 -10.63
N ARG A 565 -3.80 -12.77 -10.58
CA ARG A 565 -3.42 -13.67 -9.49
C ARG A 565 -2.29 -13.08 -8.64
N ALA A 566 -2.40 -13.27 -7.34
CA ALA A 566 -1.37 -12.92 -6.37
C ALA A 566 -1.04 -14.10 -5.46
N ALA A 567 0.23 -14.24 -5.10
CA ALA A 567 0.68 -15.15 -4.05
C ALA A 567 1.50 -14.34 -3.03
N HIS A 568 1.18 -14.49 -1.76
CA HIS A 568 1.88 -13.83 -0.66
C HIS A 568 2.40 -14.87 0.32
N VAL A 569 3.67 -14.77 0.69
CA VAL A 569 4.32 -15.59 1.72
C VAL A 569 4.94 -14.66 2.75
N ALA A 570 4.56 -14.81 4.01
CA ALA A 570 5.17 -14.13 5.14
C ALA A 570 5.94 -15.12 6.00
N LEU A 571 7.24 -14.90 6.14
CA LEU A 571 8.14 -15.68 6.98
C LEU A 571 8.43 -14.88 8.27
N PRO A 572 8.00 -15.37 9.43
CA PRO A 572 8.27 -14.72 10.69
C PRO A 572 9.74 -14.92 11.03
N ALA A 573 10.16 -14.19 12.05
CA ALA A 573 11.57 -14.12 12.31
C ALA A 573 12.19 -15.42 12.83
N PRO A 574 13.49 -15.63 12.55
CA PRO A 574 14.24 -16.74 13.13
C PRO A 574 14.09 -16.75 14.66
N GLY A 575 13.62 -17.89 15.21
CA GLY A 575 13.45 -18.08 16.65
C GLY A 575 12.07 -17.73 17.21
N THR A 576 11.14 -17.23 16.38
CA THR A 576 9.73 -17.09 16.78
C THR A 576 9.00 -18.43 16.65
N ALA A 577 8.04 -18.69 17.55
CA ALA A 577 7.17 -19.87 17.46
C ALA A 577 6.02 -19.69 16.46
N ALA A 578 5.88 -18.50 15.88
CA ALA A 578 4.85 -18.21 14.89
C ALA A 578 5.11 -19.03 13.62
N PRO A 579 4.07 -19.66 13.04
CA PRO A 579 4.20 -20.26 11.72
C PRO A 579 4.33 -19.16 10.67
N GLY A 580 5.04 -19.46 9.58
CA GLY A 580 4.87 -18.66 8.37
C GLY A 580 3.44 -18.75 7.85
N ARG A 581 3.08 -17.83 6.97
CA ARG A 581 1.75 -17.78 6.35
C ARG A 581 1.94 -17.70 4.85
N ALA A 582 1.07 -18.40 4.12
CA ALA A 582 0.98 -18.26 2.69
C ALA A 582 -0.49 -18.12 2.30
N SER A 583 -0.76 -17.21 1.38
CA SER A 583 -2.06 -17.06 0.76
C SER A 583 -1.90 -16.95 -0.74
N VAL A 584 -2.92 -17.43 -1.44
CA VAL A 584 -3.07 -17.26 -2.88
C VAL A 584 -4.43 -16.64 -3.12
N THR A 585 -4.45 -15.65 -3.99
CA THR A 585 -5.67 -14.97 -4.40
C THR A 585 -5.77 -14.99 -5.92
N ASP A 586 -6.93 -15.43 -6.41
CA ASP A 586 -7.30 -15.36 -7.82
C ASP A 586 -8.76 -14.88 -7.96
N ALA A 587 -9.29 -14.91 -9.19
CA ALA A 587 -10.68 -14.55 -9.47
C ALA A 587 -11.73 -15.43 -8.77
N ALA A 588 -11.37 -16.62 -8.28
CA ALA A 588 -12.25 -17.50 -7.52
C ALA A 588 -12.24 -17.18 -6.00
N GLY A 589 -11.35 -16.29 -5.56
CA GLY A 589 -11.24 -15.81 -4.18
C GLY A 589 -9.89 -16.09 -3.55
N ARG A 590 -9.77 -15.77 -2.26
CA ARG A 590 -8.57 -16.07 -1.47
C ARG A 590 -8.63 -17.47 -0.89
N GLU A 591 -7.54 -18.22 -1.07
CA GLU A 591 -7.28 -19.47 -0.36
C GLU A 591 -6.11 -19.25 0.60
N ASP A 592 -6.39 -19.29 1.90
CA ASP A 592 -5.34 -19.36 2.93
C ASP A 592 -4.77 -20.77 2.94
N LEU A 593 -3.51 -20.91 2.55
CA LEU A 593 -2.84 -22.19 2.53
C LEU A 593 -2.34 -22.48 3.95
N PRO A 594 -2.69 -23.65 4.55
CA PRO A 594 -2.20 -24.03 5.86
C PRO A 594 -0.72 -24.38 5.73
N VAL A 595 0.16 -23.40 5.88
CA VAL A 595 1.60 -23.63 5.81
C VAL A 595 2.24 -23.33 7.15
N VAL A 596 2.39 -24.37 7.97
CA VAL A 596 3.30 -24.31 9.11
C VAL A 596 4.71 -24.50 8.57
N PHE A 597 5.39 -23.41 8.21
CA PHE A 597 6.84 -23.48 8.14
C PHE A 597 7.38 -23.69 9.55
N GLU A 598 8.21 -24.71 9.76
CA GLU A 598 9.05 -24.71 10.95
C GLU A 598 9.91 -23.44 10.94
N SER A 599 9.95 -22.71 12.06
CA SER A 599 10.85 -21.56 12.21
C SER A 599 12.26 -21.93 11.74
N GLY A 600 13.01 -21.01 11.13
CA GLY A 600 14.39 -21.29 10.70
C GLY A 600 15.29 -21.89 11.80
N HIS A 601 14.97 -21.62 13.08
CA HIS A 601 15.59 -22.26 14.24
C HIS A 601 15.21 -23.74 14.42
N ARG A 602 13.93 -24.10 14.28
CA ARG A 602 13.48 -25.50 14.24
C ARG A 602 14.04 -26.24 13.02
N THR A 603 14.05 -25.59 11.86
CA THR A 603 14.68 -26.12 10.65
C THR A 603 16.16 -26.39 10.89
N ALA A 604 16.91 -25.44 11.45
CA ALA A 604 18.33 -25.65 11.81
C ALA A 604 18.52 -26.80 12.83
N MET A 605 17.66 -26.92 13.84
CA MET A 605 17.71 -28.01 14.83
C MET A 605 17.32 -29.37 14.24
N ARG A 606 16.35 -29.40 13.32
CA ARG A 606 15.91 -30.61 12.60
C ARG A 606 16.97 -31.05 11.60
N LEU A 607 17.57 -30.12 10.85
CA LEU A 607 18.70 -30.34 9.95
C LEU A 607 19.94 -30.84 10.71
N ALA A 608 20.23 -30.28 11.88
CA ALA A 608 21.31 -30.75 12.75
C ALA A 608 21.04 -32.16 13.30
N ARG A 609 19.81 -32.44 13.72
CA ARG A 609 19.36 -33.77 14.17
C ARG A 609 19.42 -34.82 13.05
N ASP A 610 18.88 -34.49 11.88
CA ASP A 610 18.75 -35.42 10.76
C ASP A 610 20.12 -35.65 10.09
N GLY A 611 20.99 -34.63 10.06
CA GLY A 611 22.40 -34.75 9.71
C GLY A 611 23.21 -35.59 10.70
N ALA A 612 22.94 -35.48 12.00
CA ALA A 612 23.57 -36.33 13.03
C ALA A 612 23.11 -37.80 12.97
N HIS A 613 21.97 -38.07 12.33
CA HIS A 613 21.42 -39.43 12.15
C HIS A 613 21.53 -39.95 10.71
N GLY A 614 22.29 -39.29 9.84
CA GLY A 614 22.57 -39.75 8.47
C GLY A 614 21.33 -39.83 7.57
N ARG A 615 20.26 -39.09 7.87
CA ARG A 615 19.04 -39.06 7.05
C ARG A 615 19.17 -38.03 5.94
N GLN A 616 18.58 -38.32 4.78
CA GLN A 616 18.48 -37.36 3.68
C GLN A 616 17.63 -36.15 4.11
N VAL A 617 18.17 -34.97 3.89
CA VAL A 617 17.50 -33.68 4.17
C VAL A 617 16.57 -33.36 2.99
N PRO A 618 15.26 -33.19 3.21
CA PRO A 618 14.36 -32.64 2.20
C PRO A 618 14.71 -31.18 1.91
N ASP A 619 14.63 -30.80 0.64
CA ASP A 619 14.89 -29.44 0.18
C ASP A 619 13.66 -28.57 0.48
N ASP A 620 13.66 -27.82 1.59
CA ASP A 620 12.53 -26.96 1.99
C ASP A 620 12.18 -25.92 0.90
N VAL A 621 13.14 -25.58 0.03
CA VAL A 621 12.92 -24.79 -1.19
C VAL A 621 12.14 -25.57 -2.24
N ALA A 622 12.38 -26.87 -2.39
CA ALA A 622 11.57 -27.74 -3.22
C ALA A 622 10.15 -27.91 -2.65
N ASP A 623 9.96 -27.89 -1.32
CA ASP A 623 8.63 -27.92 -0.70
C ASP A 623 7.88 -26.59 -0.90
N LEU A 624 8.55 -25.44 -0.76
CA LEU A 624 7.97 -24.12 -1.06
C LEU A 624 7.68 -23.95 -2.56
N ARG A 625 8.56 -24.45 -3.44
CA ARG A 625 8.31 -24.53 -4.89
C ARG A 625 7.17 -25.48 -5.22
N SER A 626 7.07 -26.63 -4.55
CA SER A 626 5.99 -27.58 -4.74
C SER A 626 4.67 -27.01 -4.24
N LEU A 627 4.68 -26.19 -3.18
CA LEU A 627 3.52 -25.43 -2.69
C LEU A 627 3.09 -24.32 -3.67
N LEU A 628 4.02 -23.52 -4.19
CA LEU A 628 3.73 -22.53 -5.24
C LEU A 628 3.29 -23.18 -6.56
N ALA A 629 3.78 -24.39 -6.84
CA ALA A 629 3.34 -25.19 -7.99
C ALA A 629 2.01 -25.93 -7.76
N ALA A 630 1.65 -26.21 -6.49
CA ALA A 630 0.41 -26.87 -6.09
C ALA A 630 -0.74 -25.88 -5.86
N ALA A 631 -0.44 -24.59 -5.67
CA ALA A 631 -1.44 -23.52 -5.78
C ALA A 631 -2.10 -23.57 -7.17
N PRO A 632 -3.44 -23.46 -7.29
CA PRO A 632 -4.14 -23.82 -8.52
C PRO A 632 -3.61 -23.01 -9.71
N THR A 633 -2.86 -23.67 -10.61
CA THR A 633 -2.50 -23.13 -11.94
C THR A 633 -1.78 -21.78 -12.01
N LEU A 634 -1.26 -21.23 -10.91
CA LEU A 634 -0.45 -19.99 -10.92
C LEU A 634 0.81 -20.11 -11.79
N ALA A 635 1.35 -21.32 -11.91
CA ALA A 635 2.55 -21.62 -12.68
C ALA A 635 2.29 -22.07 -14.13
N ALA A 636 1.06 -22.42 -14.53
CA ALA A 636 0.81 -22.82 -15.92
C ALA A 636 1.02 -21.66 -16.90
N ASP A 637 0.79 -20.42 -16.44
CA ASP A 637 1.07 -19.20 -17.19
C ASP A 637 2.47 -18.61 -16.88
N ALA A 638 3.06 -18.98 -15.74
CA ALA A 638 4.32 -18.44 -15.24
C ALA A 638 5.57 -19.35 -15.40
N ARG A 639 5.46 -20.61 -15.88
CA ARG A 639 6.58 -21.47 -16.36
C ARG A 639 6.21 -22.73 -17.13
N PRO A 640 7.07 -23.20 -18.06
CA PRO A 640 8.16 -22.51 -18.73
C PRO A 640 7.67 -21.43 -19.68
#